data_AF-A0A7V5EWS7-F1
#
_entry.id   AF-A0A7V5EWS7-F1
#
_cell.length_a   1.000
_cell.length_b   1.000
_cell.length_c   1.000
_cell.angle_alpha   90.00
_cell.angle_beta   90.00
_cell.angle_gamma   90.00
#
_symmetry.space_group_name_H-M   'P 1'
#
loop_
_entity.id
_entity.type
_entity.pdbx_description
1 polymer ?
#
loop_
_entity_poly.entity_id
_entity_poly.type
_entity_poly.pdbx_seq_one_letter_code
_entity_poly.pdbx_strand_id
1 'polypeptide(L)'
;MPDFFLGGPVDDAGERTGERLSYDAAHLTTHGVIVGMTGSGKTGLGMIFLEEALRAGIPTLVLDPKGDMTNLALRFPELRPEDFLPWIDPAEASAKGTTVADLAASTAERWREGLASWGLSSTDVATFVEGADVTIYTPGSRAGVPLDIVGRLDPPDLDWERDTETLRDEIEGFASGLLGLIGIEADPITSREHILISNLLEHAWRRGTALDMETLLRWIQEPPFRKLGVFEVDEFFPAKERLALAMALNGLLAAPGFEVWMEGTPLDVPSLLWDEAGRPRAAVIYLAHLSDEERQFVVTLVLSRLITWMRSQPGTDELRVLTYMDEVFGFVPPTAAPPAKKPILTLLKQARAFGVGMLLATQNPVDLDYKAMSNAGTWAIGRLQTERDKLRIVEALASARGDVDVDELAERISGLGKRRFLLHDVRAAAPRVFTTRWAMSFLRGPLTRDQISTLMADRRPASAPPEPATSAAVPARDGDEGSEMPPIAAGTPVHHLDPAAPWADLVGADPVSRTYEAGIYARVLAHYDERRAGLAHDEEWEAIFFPAPEPFDPAGGIEVDYDARDLRASAPEGARHLPPRAPLEAASYFRDARRALADHVARTGELTIYRNRELGLWSRPDEDRDAFEARCRRVADERADEALATLRDRYEERIRRIRRRIAEADRKLTRAQEELDAVEREALMDQASAVVGMLLGRRNRRSLTAATRRRRSAERRVDRAAERASDAREELAELEEELADDVAEITEEWTAKAGEIEAVEVGLERDDVRVVELGVVWIPVPAENAG
;
A
#
# COMPACT_ATOMS: atom_id res chain seq x y z
N MET A 1 13.97 -27.70 15.18
CA MET A 1 13.21 -27.01 14.12
C MET A 1 13.20 -27.90 12.89
N PRO A 2 12.20 -27.80 12.00
CA PRO A 2 12.14 -28.65 10.83
C PRO A 2 13.25 -28.30 9.83
N ASP A 3 13.89 -29.34 9.34
CA ASP A 3 15.02 -29.30 8.43
C ASP A 3 14.53 -29.65 7.02
N PHE A 4 14.72 -28.74 6.06
CA PHE A 4 14.33 -28.94 4.67
C PHE A 4 15.35 -29.80 3.94
N PHE A 5 14.89 -30.91 3.35
CA PHE A 5 15.73 -31.75 2.51
C PHE A 5 15.72 -31.22 1.06
N LEU A 6 16.67 -30.34 0.73
CA LEU A 6 16.70 -29.68 -0.59
C LEU A 6 17.37 -30.53 -1.68
N GLY A 7 18.26 -31.45 -1.32
CA GLY A 7 19.05 -32.21 -2.28
C GLY A 7 20.34 -32.77 -1.71
N GLY A 8 21.39 -32.85 -2.53
CA GLY A 8 22.68 -33.44 -2.16
C GLY A 8 23.85 -32.57 -2.59
N PRO A 9 24.86 -32.34 -1.74
CA PRO A 9 26.08 -31.66 -2.13
C PRO A 9 26.79 -32.40 -3.26
N VAL A 10 27.43 -31.64 -4.14
CA VAL A 10 28.26 -32.20 -5.21
C VAL A 10 29.74 -31.91 -4.95
N ASP A 11 30.60 -32.82 -5.39
CA ASP A 11 32.06 -32.62 -5.36
C ASP A 11 32.53 -31.75 -6.54
N ASP A 12 33.84 -31.51 -6.63
CA ASP A 12 34.46 -30.69 -7.68
C ASP A 12 34.32 -31.31 -9.08
N ALA A 13 34.14 -32.65 -9.17
CA ALA A 13 33.80 -33.33 -10.42
C ALA A 13 32.31 -33.17 -10.78
N GLY A 14 31.51 -32.68 -9.84
CA GLY A 14 30.07 -32.49 -9.97
C GLY A 14 29.25 -33.75 -9.69
N GLU A 15 29.86 -34.78 -9.12
CA GLU A 15 29.17 -36.00 -8.69
C GLU A 15 28.55 -35.79 -7.30
N ARG A 16 27.43 -36.47 -7.04
CA ARG A 16 26.77 -36.41 -5.74
C ARG A 16 27.64 -37.11 -4.69
N THR A 17 27.93 -36.40 -3.60
CA THR A 17 28.68 -36.93 -2.44
C THR A 17 27.95 -38.05 -1.69
N GLY A 18 26.64 -38.17 -1.88
CA GLY A 18 25.78 -39.10 -1.14
C GLY A 18 25.22 -38.52 0.17
N GLU A 19 25.71 -37.36 0.61
CA GLU A 19 25.18 -36.64 1.76
C GLU A 19 23.82 -35.98 1.45
N ARG A 20 22.97 -35.85 2.47
CA ARG A 20 21.78 -34.99 2.40
C ARG A 20 22.17 -33.54 2.69
N LEU A 21 21.74 -32.62 1.83
CA LEU A 21 21.71 -31.20 2.14
C LEU A 21 20.44 -30.91 2.96
N SER A 22 20.61 -30.84 4.27
CA SER A 22 19.62 -30.33 5.21
C SER A 22 19.74 -28.82 5.31
N TYR A 23 18.61 -28.11 5.30
CA TYR A 23 18.54 -26.66 5.35
C TYR A 23 17.55 -26.22 6.43
N ASP A 24 17.98 -25.42 7.41
CA ASP A 24 17.12 -25.00 8.51
C ASP A 24 16.04 -24.02 8.01
N ALA A 25 14.77 -24.36 8.21
CA ALA A 25 13.64 -23.52 7.80
C ALA A 25 13.71 -22.10 8.41
N ALA A 26 14.24 -21.94 9.62
CA ALA A 26 14.36 -20.64 10.28
C ALA A 26 15.30 -19.68 9.55
N HIS A 27 16.17 -20.17 8.66
CA HIS A 27 17.02 -19.32 7.84
C HIS A 27 16.21 -18.56 6.77
N LEU A 28 15.02 -19.04 6.41
CA LEU A 28 14.11 -18.32 5.50
C LEU A 28 13.36 -17.16 6.17
N THR A 29 13.47 -16.96 7.49
CA THR A 29 13.00 -15.72 8.13
C THR A 29 13.81 -14.50 7.66
N THR A 30 15.02 -14.73 7.16
CA THR A 30 15.83 -13.72 6.44
C THR A 30 15.58 -13.72 4.93
N HIS A 31 14.47 -14.27 4.46
CA HIS A 31 14.11 -14.33 3.04
C HIS A 31 15.12 -15.11 2.17
N GLY A 32 14.77 -15.28 0.90
CA GLY A 32 15.66 -15.91 -0.06
C GLY A 32 15.40 -15.50 -1.50
N VAL A 33 16.42 -15.70 -2.34
CA VAL A 33 16.35 -15.48 -3.78
C VAL A 33 16.86 -16.71 -4.51
N ILE A 34 16.07 -17.18 -5.49
CA ILE A 34 16.50 -18.20 -6.46
C ILE A 34 16.70 -17.51 -7.81
N VAL A 35 17.94 -17.56 -8.31
CA VAL A 35 18.31 -16.95 -9.59
C VAL A 35 18.79 -18.03 -10.54
N GLY A 36 18.35 -18.00 -11.79
CA GLY A 36 18.92 -18.86 -12.81
C GLY A 36 18.21 -18.74 -14.14
N MET A 37 18.96 -18.96 -15.22
CA MET A 37 18.41 -18.92 -16.58
C MET A 37 17.31 -19.98 -16.79
N THR A 38 16.49 -19.82 -17.83
CA THR A 38 15.54 -20.86 -18.24
C THR A 38 16.21 -22.22 -18.40
N GLY A 39 15.63 -23.25 -17.78
CA GLY A 39 16.16 -24.62 -17.78
C GLY A 39 17.30 -24.88 -16.79
N SER A 40 17.69 -23.90 -15.96
CA SER A 40 18.64 -24.09 -14.85
C SER A 40 18.10 -25.01 -13.74
N GLY A 41 16.77 -25.12 -13.61
CA GLY A 41 16.08 -25.89 -12.58
C GLY A 41 15.39 -25.04 -11.52
N LYS A 42 15.39 -23.70 -11.64
CA LYS A 42 14.81 -22.74 -10.69
C LYS A 42 13.43 -23.15 -10.17
N THR A 43 12.50 -23.41 -11.10
CA THR A 43 11.12 -23.85 -10.80
C THR A 43 11.09 -25.15 -10.01
N GLY A 44 11.96 -26.12 -10.33
CA GLY A 44 12.07 -27.37 -9.58
C GLY A 44 12.61 -27.18 -8.17
N LEU A 45 13.58 -26.28 -7.98
CA LEU A 45 14.05 -25.94 -6.63
C LEU A 45 12.99 -25.21 -5.81
N GLY A 46 12.27 -24.25 -6.42
CA GLY A 46 11.13 -23.59 -5.77
C GLY A 46 10.07 -24.57 -5.30
N MET A 47 9.70 -25.54 -6.15
CA MET A 47 8.79 -26.64 -5.77
C MET A 47 9.29 -27.45 -4.58
N ILE A 48 10.59 -27.75 -4.53
CA ILE A 48 11.17 -28.51 -3.42
C ILE A 48 11.09 -27.72 -2.12
N PHE A 49 11.36 -26.40 -2.14
CA PHE A 49 11.14 -25.55 -0.96
C PHE A 49 9.69 -25.57 -0.49
N LEU A 50 8.72 -25.47 -1.41
CA LEU A 50 7.30 -25.52 -1.09
C LEU A 50 6.89 -26.88 -0.49
N GLU A 51 7.34 -27.98 -1.10
CA GLU A 51 7.10 -29.33 -0.60
C GLU A 51 7.67 -29.54 0.81
N GLU A 52 8.91 -29.10 1.06
CA GLU A 52 9.53 -29.25 2.38
C GLU A 52 8.88 -28.36 3.45
N ALA A 53 8.47 -27.13 3.09
CA ALA A 53 7.70 -26.26 3.99
C ALA A 53 6.40 -26.95 4.43
N LEU A 54 5.62 -27.47 3.48
CA LEU A 54 4.35 -28.14 3.78
C LEU A 54 4.55 -29.41 4.61
N ARG A 55 5.57 -30.22 4.30
CA ARG A 55 5.93 -31.40 5.11
C ARG A 55 6.39 -31.04 6.52
N ALA A 56 6.94 -29.85 6.70
CA ALA A 56 7.34 -29.31 7.99
C ALA A 56 6.17 -28.69 8.78
N GLY A 57 4.95 -28.68 8.25
CA GLY A 57 3.80 -28.04 8.90
C GLY A 57 3.67 -26.54 8.60
N ILE A 58 4.48 -26.00 7.68
CA ILE A 58 4.56 -24.58 7.37
C ILE A 58 3.72 -24.30 6.11
N PRO A 59 2.63 -23.52 6.21
CA PRO A 59 1.82 -23.19 5.05
C PRO A 59 2.55 -22.25 4.10
N THR A 60 2.10 -22.26 2.84
CA THR A 60 2.78 -21.50 1.78
C THR A 60 1.80 -20.63 1.01
N LEU A 61 2.12 -19.35 0.87
CA LEU A 61 1.43 -18.43 -0.06
C LEU A 61 2.23 -18.36 -1.35
N VAL A 62 1.65 -18.76 -2.48
CA VAL A 62 2.39 -18.91 -3.74
C VAL A 62 1.78 -18.01 -4.79
N LEU A 63 2.54 -17.02 -5.27
CA LEU A 63 2.16 -16.13 -6.37
C LEU A 63 2.73 -16.68 -7.68
N ASP A 64 1.84 -17.11 -8.58
CA ASP A 64 2.21 -17.89 -9.78
C ASP A 64 1.79 -17.21 -11.10
N PRO A 65 2.60 -16.28 -11.62
CA PRO A 65 2.34 -15.62 -12.90
C PRO A 65 2.53 -16.51 -14.12
N LYS A 66 3.22 -17.66 -13.99
CA LYS A 66 3.49 -18.57 -15.12
C LYS A 66 2.60 -19.81 -15.13
N GLY A 67 1.96 -20.13 -14.00
CA GLY A 67 1.14 -21.32 -13.85
C GLY A 67 1.93 -22.59 -13.53
N ASP A 68 3.26 -22.51 -13.38
CA ASP A 68 4.11 -23.67 -13.12
C ASP A 68 3.92 -24.24 -11.72
N MET A 69 3.60 -23.38 -10.73
CA MET A 69 3.44 -23.77 -9.32
C MET A 69 2.15 -24.55 -9.08
N THR A 70 1.18 -24.49 -9.99
CA THR A 70 -0.02 -25.34 -9.96
C THR A 70 0.30 -26.84 -9.96
N ASN A 71 1.48 -27.24 -10.47
CA ASN A 71 1.95 -28.62 -10.41
C ASN A 71 2.12 -29.16 -8.98
N LEU A 72 2.19 -28.29 -7.97
CA LEU A 72 2.19 -28.69 -6.56
C LEU A 72 0.92 -29.48 -6.18
N ALA A 73 -0.16 -29.35 -6.94
CA ALA A 73 -1.38 -30.13 -6.76
C ALA A 73 -1.33 -31.52 -7.44
N LEU A 74 -0.36 -31.79 -8.33
CA LEU A 74 -0.18 -33.08 -9.00
C LEU A 74 0.65 -34.05 -8.15
N ARG A 75 0.02 -34.57 -7.09
CA ARG A 75 0.67 -35.41 -6.07
C ARG A 75 0.06 -36.81 -6.09
N PHE A 76 0.82 -37.79 -6.58
CA PHE A 76 0.30 -39.14 -6.83
C PHE A 76 0.91 -40.14 -5.83
N PRO A 77 0.21 -40.44 -4.71
CA PRO A 77 0.79 -41.26 -3.63
C PRO A 77 1.11 -42.69 -4.08
N GLU A 78 0.29 -43.27 -4.96
CA GLU A 78 0.50 -44.63 -5.47
C GLU A 78 1.47 -44.69 -6.68
N LEU A 79 1.80 -43.53 -7.27
CA LEU A 79 2.66 -43.40 -8.45
C LEU A 79 2.25 -44.36 -9.59
N ARG A 80 0.95 -44.50 -9.84
CA ARG A 80 0.45 -45.41 -10.88
C ARG A 80 0.43 -44.72 -12.24
N PRO A 81 0.66 -45.44 -13.36
CA PRO A 81 0.55 -44.86 -14.70
C PRO A 81 -0.76 -44.09 -14.95
N GLU A 82 -1.87 -44.57 -14.40
CA GLU A 82 -3.20 -43.97 -14.52
C GLU A 82 -3.30 -42.59 -13.88
N ASP A 83 -2.51 -42.32 -12.84
CA ASP A 83 -2.48 -41.02 -12.16
C ASP A 83 -1.78 -39.96 -13.03
N PHE A 84 -0.77 -40.35 -13.81
CA PHE A 84 -0.04 -39.47 -14.73
C PHE A 84 -0.77 -39.27 -16.06
N LEU A 85 -1.55 -40.27 -16.50
CA LEU A 85 -2.20 -40.32 -17.82
C LEU A 85 -2.95 -39.03 -18.22
N PRO A 86 -3.76 -38.39 -17.34
CA PRO A 86 -4.50 -37.17 -17.71
C PRO A 86 -3.61 -35.95 -17.97
N TRP A 87 -2.35 -36.00 -17.53
CA TRP A 87 -1.42 -34.88 -17.51
C TRP A 87 -0.30 -35.01 -18.54
N ILE A 88 -0.30 -36.09 -19.31
CA ILE A 88 0.63 -36.30 -20.42
C ILE A 88 0.16 -35.52 -21.64
N ASP A 89 1.05 -34.75 -22.25
CA ASP A 89 0.78 -34.03 -23.49
C ASP A 89 0.74 -35.03 -24.68
N PRO A 90 -0.40 -35.14 -25.41
CA PRO A 90 -0.49 -35.98 -26.60
C PRO A 90 0.52 -35.61 -27.69
N ALA A 91 0.90 -34.33 -27.81
CA ALA A 91 1.90 -33.87 -28.76
C ALA A 91 3.30 -34.39 -28.39
N GLU A 92 3.63 -34.45 -27.10
CA GLU A 92 4.89 -35.03 -26.62
C GLU A 92 4.97 -36.53 -26.91
N ALA A 93 3.88 -37.27 -26.68
CA ALA A 93 3.80 -38.70 -26.99
C ALA A 93 4.02 -38.94 -28.49
N SER A 94 3.36 -38.16 -29.35
CA SER A 94 3.52 -38.21 -30.80
C SER A 94 4.96 -37.89 -31.23
N ALA A 95 5.56 -36.83 -30.68
CA ALA A 95 6.94 -36.42 -31.00
C ALA A 95 7.98 -37.49 -30.62
N LYS A 96 7.73 -38.27 -29.56
CA LYS A 96 8.57 -39.39 -29.13
C LYS A 96 8.24 -40.72 -29.81
N GLY A 97 7.25 -40.75 -30.71
CA GLY A 97 6.83 -41.96 -31.41
C GLY A 97 6.23 -43.01 -30.48
N THR A 98 5.58 -42.61 -29.39
CA THR A 98 4.98 -43.50 -28.38
C THR A 98 3.50 -43.16 -28.16
N THR A 99 2.75 -44.02 -27.45
CA THR A 99 1.36 -43.72 -27.09
C THR A 99 1.30 -42.90 -25.80
N VAL A 100 0.19 -42.19 -25.57
CA VAL A 100 -0.02 -41.42 -24.32
C VAL A 100 0.04 -42.36 -23.10
N ALA A 101 -0.51 -43.56 -23.20
CA ALA A 101 -0.48 -44.56 -22.14
C ALA A 101 0.94 -45.07 -21.85
N ASP A 102 1.72 -45.36 -22.89
CA ASP A 102 3.12 -45.80 -22.72
C ASP A 102 4.00 -44.68 -22.16
N LEU A 103 3.76 -43.43 -22.57
CA LEU A 103 4.44 -42.27 -22.01
C LEU A 103 4.06 -42.03 -20.54
N ALA A 104 2.81 -42.25 -20.16
CA ALA A 104 2.37 -42.19 -18.77
C ALA A 104 3.04 -43.27 -17.92
N ALA A 105 3.07 -44.53 -18.40
CA ALA A 105 3.71 -45.64 -17.71
C ALA A 105 5.23 -45.41 -17.52
N SER A 106 5.93 -44.99 -18.58
CA SER A 106 7.36 -44.67 -18.47
C SER A 106 7.65 -43.44 -17.61
N THR A 107 6.71 -42.49 -17.51
CA THR A 107 6.82 -41.32 -16.64
C THR A 107 6.61 -41.70 -15.18
N ALA A 108 5.64 -42.57 -14.88
CA ALA A 108 5.43 -43.11 -13.54
C ALA A 108 6.66 -43.88 -13.04
N GLU A 109 7.26 -44.72 -13.89
CA GLU A 109 8.51 -45.42 -13.55
C GLU A 109 9.66 -44.45 -13.28
N ARG A 110 9.85 -43.45 -14.17
CA ARG A 110 10.87 -42.42 -14.00
C ARG A 110 10.70 -41.65 -12.69
N TRP A 111 9.48 -41.35 -12.29
CA TRP A 111 9.20 -40.68 -11.02
C TRP A 111 9.51 -41.58 -9.82
N ARG A 112 9.16 -42.87 -9.90
CA ARG A 112 9.46 -43.86 -8.86
C ARG A 112 10.96 -44.06 -8.67
N GLU A 113 11.69 -44.28 -9.76
CA GLU A 113 13.16 -44.39 -9.75
C GLU A 113 13.82 -43.08 -9.29
N GLY A 114 13.30 -41.94 -9.74
CA GLY A 114 13.74 -40.62 -9.35
C GLY A 114 13.66 -40.41 -7.84
N LEU A 115 12.50 -40.66 -7.24
CA LEU A 115 12.30 -40.59 -5.78
C LEU A 115 13.19 -41.57 -5.03
N ALA A 116 13.25 -42.83 -5.48
CA ALA A 116 14.06 -43.87 -4.85
C ALA A 116 15.57 -43.50 -4.82
N SER A 117 16.07 -42.83 -5.87
CA SER A 117 17.46 -42.36 -5.94
C SER A 117 17.84 -41.30 -4.87
N TRP A 118 16.84 -40.75 -4.17
CA TRP A 118 16.97 -39.79 -3.06
C TRP A 118 16.49 -40.35 -1.72
N GLY A 119 16.22 -41.66 -1.67
CA GLY A 119 15.67 -42.32 -0.48
C GLY A 119 14.24 -41.88 -0.15
N LEU A 120 13.47 -41.48 -1.16
CA LEU A 120 12.05 -41.17 -1.05
C LEU A 120 11.22 -42.28 -1.70
N SER A 121 9.98 -42.42 -1.25
CA SER A 121 9.05 -43.49 -1.64
C SER A 121 7.64 -42.97 -1.83
N SER A 122 6.73 -43.84 -2.30
CA SER A 122 5.28 -43.59 -2.31
C SER A 122 4.75 -43.20 -0.94
N THR A 123 5.30 -43.76 0.14
CA THR A 123 4.92 -43.42 1.53
C THR A 123 5.22 -41.96 1.86
N ASP A 124 6.33 -41.41 1.37
CA ASP A 124 6.66 -40.00 1.56
C ASP A 124 5.68 -39.09 0.83
N VAL A 125 5.29 -39.47 -0.40
CA VAL A 125 4.27 -38.74 -1.18
C VAL A 125 2.91 -38.82 -0.50
N ALA A 126 2.52 -39.99 0.02
CA ALA A 126 1.28 -40.16 0.78
C ALA A 126 1.25 -39.29 2.04
N THR A 127 2.34 -39.29 2.80
CA THR A 127 2.49 -38.44 3.99
C THR A 127 2.39 -36.96 3.63
N PHE A 128 3.00 -36.55 2.51
CA PHE A 128 2.89 -35.18 2.00
C PHE A 128 1.46 -34.81 1.60
N VAL A 129 0.73 -35.72 0.94
CA VAL A 129 -0.68 -35.49 0.55
C VAL A 129 -1.60 -35.40 1.76
N GLU A 130 -1.39 -36.23 2.78
CA GLU A 130 -2.20 -36.25 4.00
C GLU A 130 -1.91 -35.06 4.92
N GLY A 131 -0.64 -34.65 5.00
CA GLY A 131 -0.16 -33.61 5.92
C GLY A 131 -0.44 -32.19 5.48
N ALA A 132 -0.71 -31.96 4.18
CA ALA A 132 -0.92 -30.61 3.65
C ALA A 132 -1.94 -30.56 2.51
N ASP A 133 -2.81 -29.55 2.55
CA ASP A 133 -3.73 -29.26 1.47
C ASP A 133 -3.08 -28.37 0.40
N VAL A 134 -3.56 -28.44 -0.84
CA VAL A 134 -3.13 -27.55 -1.93
C VAL A 134 -4.37 -27.02 -2.61
N THR A 135 -4.53 -25.70 -2.64
CA THR A 135 -5.67 -25.03 -3.26
C THR A 135 -5.17 -24.02 -4.29
N ILE A 136 -5.70 -24.13 -5.50
CA ILE A 136 -5.40 -23.20 -6.59
C ILE A 136 -6.53 -22.17 -6.65
N TYR A 137 -6.22 -20.95 -6.22
CA TYR A 137 -7.11 -19.81 -6.27
C TYR A 137 -6.96 -19.10 -7.61
N THR A 138 -8.09 -18.78 -8.24
CA THR A 138 -8.13 -18.12 -9.55
C THR A 138 -8.97 -16.85 -9.49
N PRO A 139 -8.39 -15.70 -9.12
CA PRO A 139 -9.08 -14.41 -9.16
C PRO A 139 -9.66 -14.14 -10.55
N GLY A 140 -10.90 -13.65 -10.63
CA GLY A 140 -11.55 -13.36 -11.91
C GLY A 140 -11.82 -14.58 -12.79
N SER A 141 -11.70 -15.80 -12.27
CA SER A 141 -12.01 -17.02 -13.02
C SER A 141 -12.62 -18.10 -12.13
N ARG A 142 -13.55 -18.88 -12.69
CA ARG A 142 -14.10 -20.09 -12.04
C ARG A 142 -13.29 -21.35 -12.37
N ALA A 143 -12.12 -21.22 -12.98
CA ALA A 143 -11.27 -22.36 -13.34
C ALA A 143 -10.75 -23.09 -12.09
N GLY A 144 -10.27 -22.40 -11.06
CA GLY A 144 -9.90 -22.99 -9.77
C GLY A 144 -10.97 -22.75 -8.72
N VAL A 145 -10.52 -22.42 -7.51
CA VAL A 145 -11.35 -21.85 -6.45
C VAL A 145 -11.40 -20.33 -6.67
N PRO A 146 -12.58 -19.71 -6.89
CA PRO A 146 -12.68 -18.27 -7.01
C PRO A 146 -12.23 -17.58 -5.72
N LEU A 147 -11.56 -16.45 -5.86
CA LEU A 147 -11.06 -15.62 -4.77
C LEU A 147 -11.73 -14.24 -4.88
N ASP A 148 -12.45 -13.86 -3.84
CA ASP A 148 -13.06 -12.55 -3.73
C ASP A 148 -11.98 -11.52 -3.39
N ILE A 149 -11.69 -10.66 -4.36
CA ILE A 149 -10.67 -9.60 -4.30
C ILE A 149 -11.31 -8.22 -4.09
N VAL A 150 -12.59 -8.05 -4.44
CA VAL A 150 -13.22 -6.73 -4.59
C VAL A 150 -14.55 -6.61 -3.82
N GLY A 151 -15.27 -7.71 -3.64
CA GLY A 151 -16.66 -7.75 -3.17
C GLY A 151 -16.86 -7.37 -1.71
N ARG A 152 -15.83 -7.53 -0.86
CA ARG A 152 -15.90 -7.21 0.57
C ARG A 152 -14.67 -6.46 1.07
N LEU A 153 -14.87 -5.21 1.48
CA LEU A 153 -13.84 -4.35 2.07
C LEU A 153 -14.05 -4.28 3.58
N ASP A 154 -14.02 -5.46 4.19
CA ASP A 154 -14.12 -5.61 5.63
C ASP A 154 -12.91 -4.93 6.30
N PRO A 155 -13.11 -4.15 7.38
CA PRO A 155 -12.00 -3.58 8.14
C PRO A 155 -11.15 -4.69 8.79
N PRO A 156 -9.82 -4.58 8.79
CA PRO A 156 -8.96 -5.49 9.53
C PRO A 156 -9.22 -5.43 11.04
N ASP A 157 -8.98 -6.54 11.74
CA ASP A 157 -9.00 -6.61 13.21
C ASP A 157 -7.71 -6.01 13.80
N LEU A 158 -7.54 -4.70 13.62
CA LEU A 158 -6.42 -3.90 14.11
C LEU A 158 -6.92 -2.63 14.81
N ASP A 159 -6.11 -2.11 15.75
CA ASP A 159 -6.46 -0.93 16.52
C ASP A 159 -6.00 0.35 15.78
N TRP A 160 -6.95 1.23 15.45
CA TRP A 160 -6.66 2.50 14.79
C TRP A 160 -5.70 3.41 15.57
N GLU A 161 -5.58 3.29 16.89
CA GLU A 161 -4.65 4.07 17.70
C GLU A 161 -3.21 3.56 17.59
N ARG A 162 -3.02 2.26 17.35
CA ARG A 162 -1.70 1.62 17.34
C ARG A 162 -1.19 1.36 15.92
N ASP A 163 -2.09 1.03 15.02
CA ASP A 163 -1.79 0.47 13.70
C ASP A 163 -2.22 1.38 12.54
N THR A 164 -2.39 2.69 12.80
CA THR A 164 -2.88 3.68 11.81
C THR A 164 -2.11 3.63 10.49
N GLU A 165 -0.78 3.53 10.54
CA GLU A 165 0.09 3.49 9.35
C GLU A 165 -0.19 2.24 8.50
N THR A 166 -0.39 1.09 9.14
CA THR A 166 -0.66 -0.18 8.46
C THR A 166 -2.03 -0.16 7.79
N LEU A 167 -3.04 0.33 8.52
CA LEU A 167 -4.40 0.46 8.01
C LEU A 167 -4.44 1.42 6.81
N ARG A 168 -3.72 2.54 6.87
CA ARG A 168 -3.62 3.49 5.76
C ARG A 168 -2.87 2.93 4.55
N ASP A 169 -1.78 2.21 4.77
CA ASP A 169 -1.05 1.53 3.69
C ASP A 169 -1.94 0.50 2.96
N GLU A 170 -2.79 -0.23 3.69
CA GLU A 170 -3.73 -1.17 3.10
C GLU A 170 -4.82 -0.46 2.28
N ILE A 171 -5.40 0.62 2.83
CA ILE A 171 -6.36 1.48 2.14
C ILE A 171 -5.76 2.05 0.86
N GLU A 172 -4.54 2.60 0.94
CA GLU A 172 -3.81 3.17 -0.19
C GLU A 172 -3.60 2.14 -1.30
N GLY A 173 -3.11 0.95 -0.93
CA GLY A 173 -2.89 -0.15 -1.87
C GLY A 173 -4.16 -0.63 -2.54
N PHE A 174 -5.27 -0.70 -1.79
CA PHE A 174 -6.58 -1.05 -2.35
C PHE A 174 -7.09 0.03 -3.31
N ALA A 175 -7.04 1.31 -2.92
CA ALA A 175 -7.49 2.43 -3.74
C ALA A 175 -6.70 2.53 -5.06
N SER A 176 -5.37 2.46 -5.00
CA SER A 176 -4.51 2.43 -6.19
C SER A 176 -4.82 1.23 -7.09
N GLY A 177 -5.05 0.08 -6.48
CA GLY A 177 -5.40 -1.14 -7.17
C GLY A 177 -6.73 -1.07 -7.94
N LEU A 178 -7.77 -0.58 -7.26
CA LEU A 178 -9.10 -0.42 -7.84
C LEU A 178 -9.11 0.60 -8.99
N LEU A 179 -8.40 1.71 -8.83
CA LEU A 179 -8.25 2.73 -9.89
C LEU A 179 -7.45 2.20 -11.08
N GLY A 180 -6.42 1.39 -10.84
CA GLY A 180 -5.66 0.72 -11.89
C GLY A 180 -6.53 -0.20 -12.76
N LEU A 181 -7.51 -0.89 -12.18
CA LEU A 181 -8.43 -1.77 -12.95
C LEU A 181 -9.29 -1.01 -13.96
N ILE A 182 -9.64 0.25 -13.69
CA ILE A 182 -10.35 1.11 -14.65
C ILE A 182 -9.41 1.95 -15.51
N GLY A 183 -8.10 1.65 -15.48
CA GLY A 183 -7.09 2.31 -16.29
C GLY A 183 -6.72 3.72 -15.81
N ILE A 184 -6.97 4.04 -14.53
CA ILE A 184 -6.58 5.30 -13.92
C ILE A 184 -5.28 5.10 -13.16
N GLU A 185 -4.18 5.66 -13.69
CA GLU A 185 -2.93 5.81 -12.95
C GLU A 185 -3.08 6.96 -11.95
N ALA A 186 -3.33 6.60 -10.70
CA ALA A 186 -3.62 7.56 -9.64
C ALA A 186 -2.46 7.61 -8.63
N ASP A 187 -1.86 8.79 -8.50
CA ASP A 187 -0.91 9.08 -7.43
C ASP A 187 -1.66 9.28 -6.09
N PRO A 188 -1.29 8.58 -5.01
CA PRO A 188 -1.99 8.65 -3.72
C PRO A 188 -2.11 10.04 -3.10
N ILE A 189 -1.21 10.97 -3.45
CA ILE A 189 -1.11 12.29 -2.82
C ILE A 189 -1.82 13.35 -3.66
N THR A 190 -1.87 13.17 -4.98
CA THR A 190 -2.34 14.21 -5.92
C THR A 190 -3.61 13.84 -6.69
N SER A 191 -3.94 12.55 -6.82
CA SER A 191 -5.16 12.11 -7.51
C SER A 191 -6.39 12.31 -6.62
N ARG A 192 -7.35 13.09 -7.14
CA ARG A 192 -8.65 13.35 -6.48
C ARG A 192 -9.46 12.06 -6.32
N GLU A 193 -9.38 11.17 -7.30
CA GLU A 193 -10.02 9.85 -7.31
C GLU A 193 -9.49 8.99 -6.16
N HIS A 194 -8.15 8.93 -6.02
CA HIS A 194 -7.50 8.15 -4.97
C HIS A 194 -7.80 8.70 -3.59
N ILE A 195 -7.65 10.01 -3.41
CA ILE A 195 -7.92 10.68 -2.13
C ILE A 195 -9.37 10.43 -1.69
N LEU A 196 -10.34 10.56 -2.60
CA LEU A 196 -11.74 10.30 -2.27
C LEU A 196 -11.95 8.85 -1.83
N ILE A 197 -11.52 7.87 -2.63
CA ILE A 197 -11.70 6.45 -2.33
C ILE A 197 -11.02 6.08 -1.01
N SER A 198 -9.78 6.53 -0.80
CA SER A 198 -9.03 6.27 0.42
C SER A 198 -9.74 6.82 1.67
N ASN A 199 -10.28 8.03 1.60
CA ASN A 199 -11.03 8.62 2.72
C ASN A 199 -12.39 7.94 2.95
N LEU A 200 -13.07 7.47 1.90
CA LEU A 200 -14.30 6.69 2.03
C LEU A 200 -14.04 5.35 2.76
N LEU A 201 -12.93 4.69 2.42
CA LEU A 201 -12.50 3.46 3.08
C LEU A 201 -12.08 3.71 4.53
N GLU A 202 -11.25 4.72 4.79
CA GLU A 202 -10.86 5.11 6.15
C GLU A 202 -12.10 5.45 7.00
N HIS A 203 -13.07 6.15 6.43
CA HIS A 203 -14.33 6.47 7.10
C HIS A 203 -15.16 5.22 7.47
N ALA A 204 -15.25 4.24 6.58
CA ALA A 204 -15.95 2.98 6.86
C ALA A 204 -15.22 2.20 7.97
N TRP A 205 -13.91 2.04 7.82
CA TRP A 205 -13.10 1.22 8.71
C TRP A 205 -12.95 1.80 10.12
N ARG A 206 -12.89 3.12 10.28
CA ARG A 206 -12.91 3.78 11.61
C ARG A 206 -14.19 3.51 12.41
N ARG A 207 -15.29 3.18 11.72
CA ARG A 207 -16.59 2.86 12.34
C ARG A 207 -16.81 1.35 12.50
N GLY A 208 -15.83 0.52 12.10
CA GLY A 208 -15.97 -0.93 12.08
C GLY A 208 -16.99 -1.43 11.05
N THR A 209 -17.31 -0.62 10.04
CA THR A 209 -18.31 -0.97 9.03
C THR A 209 -17.63 -1.61 7.82
N ALA A 210 -18.08 -2.80 7.43
CA ALA A 210 -17.71 -3.40 6.16
C ALA A 210 -18.24 -2.56 4.99
N LEU A 211 -17.41 -2.30 3.99
CA LEU A 211 -17.81 -1.57 2.79
C LEU A 211 -17.92 -2.56 1.61
N ASP A 212 -19.10 -2.59 0.98
CA ASP A 212 -19.29 -3.27 -0.29
C ASP A 212 -19.16 -2.30 -1.47
N MET A 213 -19.02 -2.84 -2.67
CA MET A 213 -18.84 -2.02 -3.87
C MET A 213 -20.08 -1.15 -4.18
N GLU A 214 -21.28 -1.63 -3.88
CA GLU A 214 -22.52 -0.86 -4.06
C GLU A 214 -22.53 0.39 -3.17
N THR A 215 -22.16 0.24 -1.90
CA THR A 215 -22.06 1.35 -0.95
C THR A 215 -20.92 2.27 -1.32
N LEU A 216 -19.76 1.76 -1.76
CA LEU A 216 -18.68 2.59 -2.27
C LEU A 216 -19.12 3.46 -3.45
N LEU A 217 -19.81 2.89 -4.45
CA LEU A 217 -20.33 3.64 -5.60
C LEU A 217 -21.34 4.73 -5.22
N ARG A 218 -22.22 4.42 -4.27
CA ARG A 218 -23.15 5.40 -3.70
C ARG A 218 -22.40 6.50 -2.96
N TRP A 219 -21.42 6.15 -2.12
CA TRP A 219 -20.62 7.11 -1.38
C TRP A 219 -19.69 7.93 -2.26
N ILE A 220 -19.25 7.45 -3.42
CA ILE A 220 -18.53 8.29 -4.39
C ILE A 220 -19.45 9.42 -4.89
N GLN A 221 -20.73 9.13 -5.13
CA GLN A 221 -21.73 10.10 -5.58
C GLN A 221 -22.25 11.01 -4.46
N GLU A 222 -22.33 10.50 -3.24
CA GLU A 222 -22.76 11.24 -2.05
C GLU A 222 -21.88 10.84 -0.86
N PRO A 223 -20.69 11.45 -0.71
CA PRO A 223 -19.79 11.11 0.38
C PRO A 223 -20.44 11.37 1.75
N PRO A 224 -20.22 10.48 2.73
CA PRO A 224 -20.80 10.60 4.08
C PRO A 224 -20.12 11.71 4.91
N PHE A 225 -19.29 12.54 4.28
CA PHE A 225 -18.62 13.70 4.86
C PHE A 225 -18.71 14.87 3.88
N ARG A 226 -18.79 16.09 4.41
CA ARG A 226 -18.88 17.32 3.60
C ARG A 226 -17.53 17.79 3.08
N LYS A 227 -16.44 17.53 3.82
CA LYS A 227 -15.10 18.04 3.52
C LYS A 227 -14.07 16.92 3.31
N LEU A 228 -13.13 17.16 2.39
CA LEU A 228 -11.89 16.41 2.24
C LEU A 228 -10.73 17.36 2.52
N GLY A 229 -10.06 17.16 3.67
CA GLY A 229 -9.12 18.14 4.19
C GLY A 229 -9.83 19.48 4.46
N VAL A 230 -9.38 20.54 3.79
CA VAL A 230 -9.92 21.91 3.97
C VAL A 230 -11.00 22.30 2.98
N PHE A 231 -11.19 21.52 1.92
CA PHE A 231 -12.10 21.81 0.83
C PHE A 231 -13.42 21.06 1.01
N GLU A 232 -14.53 21.67 0.62
CA GLU A 232 -15.77 20.93 0.43
C GLU A 232 -15.56 19.87 -0.64
N VAL A 233 -16.16 18.69 -0.46
CA VAL A 233 -16.06 17.57 -1.39
C VAL A 233 -16.42 18.00 -2.81
N ASP A 234 -17.48 18.80 -2.96
CA ASP A 234 -17.94 19.30 -4.27
C ASP A 234 -16.98 20.31 -4.91
N GLU A 235 -16.18 21.01 -4.12
CA GLU A 235 -15.14 21.92 -4.62
C GLU A 235 -13.89 21.14 -5.02
N PHE A 236 -13.44 20.22 -4.15
CA PHE A 236 -12.28 19.38 -4.39
C PHE A 236 -12.48 18.42 -5.56
N PHE A 237 -13.63 17.73 -5.57
CA PHE A 237 -14.00 16.77 -6.60
C PHE A 237 -15.48 16.96 -6.99
N PRO A 238 -15.74 17.77 -8.03
CA PRO A 238 -17.10 18.14 -8.41
C PRO A 238 -18.04 16.96 -8.67
N ALA A 239 -19.30 17.09 -8.28
CA ALA A 239 -20.32 16.03 -8.40
C ALA A 239 -20.40 15.40 -9.80
N LYS A 240 -20.22 16.20 -10.87
CA LYS A 240 -20.19 15.69 -12.25
C LYS A 240 -19.01 14.75 -12.52
N GLU A 241 -17.84 15.07 -11.98
CA GLU A 241 -16.64 14.26 -12.16
C GLU A 241 -16.67 13.03 -11.24
N ARG A 242 -17.20 13.17 -10.01
CA ARG A 242 -17.50 12.02 -9.13
C ARG A 242 -18.49 11.05 -9.76
N LEU A 243 -19.53 11.56 -10.41
CA LEU A 243 -20.46 10.74 -11.19
C LEU A 243 -19.73 10.02 -12.34
N ALA A 244 -18.78 10.67 -13.02
CA ALA A 244 -17.99 10.03 -14.06
C ALA A 244 -17.11 8.89 -13.51
N LEU A 245 -16.49 9.08 -12.34
CA LEU A 245 -15.75 8.02 -11.64
C LEU A 245 -16.66 6.86 -11.24
N ALA A 246 -17.81 7.15 -10.63
CA ALA A 246 -18.80 6.15 -10.26
C ALA A 246 -19.31 5.38 -11.50
N MET A 247 -19.51 6.07 -12.63
CA MET A 247 -19.87 5.43 -13.90
C MET A 247 -18.75 4.55 -14.46
N ALA A 248 -17.48 4.94 -14.33
CA ALA A 248 -16.34 4.14 -14.76
C ALA A 248 -16.21 2.85 -13.93
N LEU A 249 -16.30 2.96 -12.61
CA LEU A 249 -16.30 1.81 -11.69
C LEU A 249 -17.54 0.93 -11.89
N ASN A 250 -18.72 1.51 -12.09
CA ASN A 250 -19.92 0.74 -12.43
C ASN A 250 -19.78 0.06 -13.79
N GLY A 251 -19.11 0.69 -14.76
CA GLY A 251 -18.78 0.09 -16.05
C GLY A 251 -17.91 -1.16 -15.91
N LEU A 252 -16.96 -1.15 -14.96
CA LEU A 252 -16.17 -2.33 -14.59
C LEU A 252 -17.05 -3.43 -13.99
N LEU A 253 -17.94 -3.10 -13.05
CA LEU A 253 -18.85 -4.09 -12.42
C LEU A 253 -19.85 -4.68 -13.41
N ALA A 254 -20.33 -3.86 -14.34
CA ALA A 254 -21.22 -4.29 -15.42
C ALA A 254 -20.47 -4.99 -16.56
N ALA A 255 -19.13 -5.01 -16.54
CA ALA A 255 -18.36 -5.69 -17.57
C ALA A 255 -18.60 -7.21 -17.47
N PRO A 256 -18.88 -7.88 -18.60
CA PRO A 256 -19.07 -9.32 -18.61
C PRO A 256 -17.89 -10.06 -17.97
N GLY A 257 -18.14 -10.84 -16.93
CA GLY A 257 -17.13 -11.62 -16.23
C GLY A 257 -16.51 -10.94 -15.00
N PHE A 258 -16.81 -9.66 -14.74
CA PHE A 258 -16.31 -9.00 -13.52
C PHE A 258 -16.97 -9.53 -12.24
N GLU A 259 -18.22 -10.03 -12.33
CA GLU A 259 -18.93 -10.68 -11.21
C GLU A 259 -18.06 -11.74 -10.49
N VAL A 260 -17.22 -12.47 -11.24
CA VAL A 260 -16.35 -13.51 -10.70
C VAL A 260 -15.27 -12.97 -9.75
N TRP A 261 -14.93 -11.68 -9.83
CA TRP A 261 -13.97 -11.03 -8.93
C TRP A 261 -14.54 -10.72 -7.53
N MET A 262 -15.86 -10.76 -7.40
CA MET A 262 -16.60 -10.59 -6.14
C MET A 262 -17.14 -11.92 -5.59
N GLU A 263 -16.85 -13.03 -6.28
CA GLU A 263 -17.31 -14.36 -5.91
C GLU A 263 -16.19 -15.20 -5.27
N GLY A 264 -16.60 -16.08 -4.35
CA GLY A 264 -15.76 -17.16 -3.87
C GLY A 264 -15.27 -16.97 -2.44
N THR A 265 -14.07 -17.45 -2.19
CA THR A 265 -13.47 -17.40 -0.85
C THR A 265 -13.03 -15.95 -0.58
N PRO A 266 -13.34 -15.35 0.58
CA PRO A 266 -12.80 -14.05 0.96
C PRO A 266 -11.27 -14.06 1.00
N LEU A 267 -10.63 -12.94 0.66
CA LEU A 267 -9.20 -12.75 0.86
C LEU A 267 -8.87 -12.53 2.35
N ASP A 268 -8.93 -13.64 3.10
CA ASP A 268 -8.56 -13.75 4.50
C ASP A 268 -7.35 -14.68 4.66
N VAL A 269 -6.21 -14.14 5.08
CA VAL A 269 -4.92 -14.86 5.10
C VAL A 269 -4.95 -16.15 5.93
N PRO A 270 -5.52 -16.17 7.17
CA PRO A 270 -5.70 -17.41 7.92
C PRO A 270 -6.45 -18.50 7.15
N SER A 271 -7.62 -18.20 6.56
CA SER A 271 -8.42 -19.20 5.83
C SER A 271 -7.77 -19.68 4.53
N LEU A 272 -6.89 -18.88 3.93
CA LEU A 272 -6.10 -19.28 2.77
C LEU A 272 -4.95 -20.21 3.15
N LEU A 273 -4.32 -20.00 4.31
CA LEU A 273 -3.10 -20.70 4.71
C LEU A 273 -3.34 -21.92 5.58
N TRP A 274 -4.49 -22.00 6.26
CA TRP A 274 -4.87 -23.15 7.07
C TRP A 274 -6.28 -23.62 6.73
N ASP A 275 -6.53 -24.92 6.83
CA ASP A 275 -7.89 -25.45 6.79
C ASP A 275 -8.60 -25.35 8.15
N GLU A 276 -9.89 -25.69 8.21
CA GLU A 276 -10.68 -25.67 9.45
C GLU A 276 -10.11 -26.58 10.55
N ALA A 277 -9.32 -27.60 10.19
CA ALA A 277 -8.66 -28.49 11.13
C ALA A 277 -7.27 -27.99 11.55
N GLY A 278 -6.84 -26.82 11.09
CA GLY A 278 -5.54 -26.22 11.36
C GLY A 278 -4.38 -26.84 10.57
N ARG A 279 -4.64 -27.66 9.56
CA ARG A 279 -3.60 -28.22 8.69
C ARG A 279 -3.06 -27.14 7.75
N PRO A 280 -1.75 -27.14 7.46
CA PRO A 280 -1.16 -26.17 6.53
C PRO A 280 -1.70 -26.39 5.11
N ARG A 281 -1.90 -25.29 4.41
CA ARG A 281 -2.30 -25.26 3.01
C ARG A 281 -1.26 -24.53 2.17
N ALA A 282 -1.08 -25.02 0.95
CA ALA A 282 -0.47 -24.24 -0.12
C ALA A 282 -1.56 -23.44 -0.85
N ALA A 283 -1.61 -22.13 -0.60
CA ALA A 283 -2.46 -21.20 -1.32
C ALA A 283 -1.76 -20.76 -2.61
N VAL A 284 -2.07 -21.42 -3.72
CA VAL A 284 -1.52 -21.07 -5.04
C VAL A 284 -2.43 -20.06 -5.70
N ILE A 285 -2.02 -18.79 -5.71
CA ILE A 285 -2.68 -17.71 -6.44
C ILE A 285 -2.22 -17.79 -7.89
N TYR A 286 -3.08 -18.32 -8.76
CA TYR A 286 -2.81 -18.46 -10.18
C TYR A 286 -3.10 -17.14 -10.92
N LEU A 287 -2.08 -16.60 -11.58
CA LEU A 287 -2.10 -15.25 -12.16
C LEU A 287 -1.85 -15.24 -13.68
N ALA A 288 -1.64 -16.40 -14.30
CA ALA A 288 -1.22 -16.49 -15.70
C ALA A 288 -2.33 -16.14 -16.71
N HIS A 289 -3.60 -16.13 -16.30
CA HIS A 289 -4.72 -15.69 -17.16
C HIS A 289 -5.01 -14.19 -17.08
N LEU A 290 -4.40 -13.49 -16.13
CA LEU A 290 -4.65 -12.08 -15.87
C LEU A 290 -3.77 -11.18 -16.76
N SER A 291 -4.29 -10.00 -17.10
CA SER A 291 -3.49 -8.91 -17.66
C SER A 291 -2.39 -8.47 -16.68
N ASP A 292 -1.41 -7.70 -17.14
CA ASP A 292 -0.34 -7.23 -16.27
C ASP A 292 -0.87 -6.28 -15.19
N GLU A 293 -1.85 -5.44 -15.50
CA GLU A 293 -2.52 -4.54 -14.53
C GLU A 293 -3.31 -5.33 -13.48
N GLU A 294 -4.16 -6.27 -13.92
CA GLU A 294 -4.92 -7.17 -13.04
C GLU A 294 -3.97 -7.97 -12.12
N ARG A 295 -2.84 -8.41 -12.66
CA ARG A 295 -1.83 -9.15 -11.91
C ARG A 295 -1.16 -8.28 -10.85
N GLN A 296 -0.78 -7.05 -11.18
CA GLN A 296 -0.23 -6.09 -10.21
C GLN A 296 -1.24 -5.82 -9.09
N PHE A 297 -2.51 -5.65 -9.44
CA PHE A 297 -3.57 -5.43 -8.46
C PHE A 297 -3.72 -6.60 -7.49
N VAL A 298 -3.90 -7.83 -7.99
CA VAL A 298 -4.05 -9.02 -7.15
C VAL A 298 -2.85 -9.22 -6.25
N VAL A 299 -1.62 -9.12 -6.79
CA VAL A 299 -0.40 -9.30 -6.01
C VAL A 299 -0.30 -8.24 -4.91
N THR A 300 -0.61 -6.98 -5.22
CA THR A 300 -0.60 -5.89 -4.24
C THR A 300 -1.56 -6.17 -3.10
N LEU A 301 -2.82 -6.52 -3.41
CA LEU A 301 -3.83 -6.77 -2.38
C LEU A 301 -3.51 -7.97 -1.50
N VAL A 302 -3.11 -9.09 -2.11
CA VAL A 302 -2.74 -10.32 -1.41
C VAL A 302 -1.57 -10.07 -0.45
N LEU A 303 -0.56 -9.33 -0.89
CA LEU A 303 0.60 -9.02 -0.04
C LEU A 303 0.29 -7.98 1.03
N SER A 304 -0.53 -6.97 0.76
CA SER A 304 -0.99 -6.03 1.79
C SER A 304 -1.77 -6.75 2.89
N ARG A 305 -2.68 -7.64 2.53
CA ARG A 305 -3.41 -8.49 3.50
C ARG A 305 -2.47 -9.37 4.32
N LEU A 306 -1.45 -9.94 3.68
CA LEU A 306 -0.42 -10.69 4.40
C LEU A 306 0.34 -9.82 5.41
N ILE A 307 0.69 -8.58 5.05
CA ILE A 307 1.38 -7.64 5.96
C ILE A 307 0.50 -7.29 7.16
N THR A 308 -0.77 -6.99 6.91
CA THR A 308 -1.76 -6.69 7.96
C THR A 308 -1.90 -7.87 8.93
N TRP A 309 -2.11 -9.08 8.41
CA TRP A 309 -2.15 -10.29 9.24
C TRP A 309 -0.83 -10.53 9.98
N MET A 310 0.31 -10.34 9.33
CA MET A 310 1.64 -10.54 9.91
C MET A 310 1.87 -9.64 11.13
N ARG A 311 1.46 -8.36 11.05
CA ARG A 311 1.65 -7.40 12.15
C ARG A 311 0.78 -7.70 13.38
N SER A 312 -0.33 -8.41 13.21
CA SER A 312 -1.13 -8.90 14.36
C SER A 312 -0.53 -10.13 15.04
N GLN A 313 0.51 -10.74 14.47
CA GLN A 313 1.15 -11.91 15.05
C GLN A 313 2.20 -11.54 16.11
N PRO A 314 2.39 -12.37 17.16
CA PRO A 314 3.53 -12.22 18.05
C PRO A 314 4.84 -12.51 17.31
N GLY A 315 5.90 -11.81 17.71
CA GLY A 315 7.23 -12.01 17.16
C GLY A 315 7.76 -13.42 17.39
N THR A 316 8.51 -13.95 16.44
CA THR A 316 9.10 -15.30 16.48
C THR A 316 10.34 -15.40 15.59
N ASP A 317 11.29 -16.25 15.99
CA ASP A 317 12.47 -16.60 15.19
C ASP A 317 12.23 -17.82 14.28
N GLU A 318 11.11 -18.53 14.48
CA GLU A 318 10.71 -19.69 13.67
C GLU A 318 9.97 -19.26 12.39
N LEU A 319 10.12 -20.04 11.32
CA LEU A 319 9.37 -19.81 10.08
C LEU A 319 7.91 -20.26 10.27
N ARG A 320 6.99 -19.30 10.26
CA ARG A 320 5.54 -19.47 10.38
C ARG A 320 4.86 -19.64 9.02
N VAL A 321 5.27 -18.86 8.02
CA VAL A 321 4.71 -18.88 6.66
C VAL A 321 5.83 -18.70 5.66
N LEU A 322 5.80 -19.45 4.56
CA LEU A 322 6.67 -19.24 3.41
C LEU A 322 5.88 -18.63 2.25
N THR A 323 6.14 -17.37 1.93
CA THR A 323 5.64 -16.73 0.71
C THR A 323 6.61 -17.01 -0.43
N TYR A 324 6.13 -17.53 -1.55
CA TYR A 324 6.91 -17.77 -2.76
C TYR A 324 6.35 -16.97 -3.93
N MET A 325 7.24 -16.38 -4.71
CA MET A 325 6.88 -15.65 -5.92
C MET A 325 7.71 -16.13 -7.09
N ASP A 326 7.08 -16.81 -8.06
CA ASP A 326 7.77 -17.16 -9.29
C ASP A 326 7.84 -15.96 -10.23
N GLU A 327 8.99 -15.76 -10.88
CA GLU A 327 9.24 -14.66 -11.80
C GLU A 327 8.81 -13.28 -11.26
N VAL A 328 9.57 -12.77 -10.29
CA VAL A 328 9.35 -11.44 -9.68
C VAL A 328 9.58 -10.26 -10.65
N PHE A 329 10.02 -10.52 -11.89
CA PHE A 329 10.21 -9.48 -12.90
C PHE A 329 8.94 -8.65 -13.11
N GLY A 330 9.10 -7.33 -13.15
CA GLY A 330 8.00 -6.37 -13.31
C GLY A 330 7.32 -5.95 -12.00
N PHE A 331 7.53 -6.66 -10.88
CA PHE A 331 6.93 -6.30 -9.59
C PHE A 331 7.86 -5.52 -8.68
N VAL A 332 9.18 -5.72 -8.80
CA VAL A 332 10.19 -5.04 -7.97
C VAL A 332 11.37 -4.53 -8.81
N PRO A 333 11.11 -3.72 -9.86
CA PRO A 333 12.16 -3.19 -10.73
C PRO A 333 13.04 -2.18 -9.98
N PRO A 334 14.31 -1.94 -10.39
CA PRO A 334 15.22 -1.04 -9.66
C PRO A 334 14.80 0.44 -9.69
N THR A 335 14.24 0.91 -10.81
CA THR A 335 13.96 2.34 -11.05
C THR A 335 12.48 2.68 -10.98
N ALA A 336 11.58 1.81 -11.46
CA ALA A 336 10.15 2.05 -11.43
C ALA A 336 9.54 1.69 -10.05
N ALA A 337 8.35 2.23 -9.78
CA ALA A 337 7.61 2.03 -8.54
C ALA A 337 6.20 1.46 -8.82
N PRO A 338 6.09 0.22 -9.35
CA PRO A 338 4.78 -0.42 -9.53
C PRO A 338 4.11 -0.67 -8.16
N PRO A 339 2.77 -0.79 -8.10
CA PRO A 339 2.03 -0.92 -6.83
C PRO A 339 2.52 -2.04 -5.92
N ALA A 340 2.88 -3.21 -6.49
CA ALA A 340 3.35 -4.35 -5.73
C ALA A 340 4.75 -4.16 -5.09
N LYS A 341 5.52 -3.15 -5.51
CA LYS A 341 6.88 -2.94 -5.02
C LYS A 341 6.93 -2.58 -3.53
N LYS A 342 6.05 -1.67 -3.08
CA LYS A 342 5.96 -1.23 -1.67
C LYS A 342 5.69 -2.41 -0.71
N PRO A 343 4.66 -3.25 -0.92
CA PRO A 343 4.41 -4.38 -0.03
C PRO A 343 5.52 -5.45 -0.08
N ILE A 344 6.11 -5.75 -1.25
CA ILE A 344 7.24 -6.70 -1.34
C ILE A 344 8.43 -6.19 -0.52
N LEU A 345 8.83 -4.92 -0.69
CA LEU A 345 9.95 -4.36 0.07
C LEU A 345 9.64 -4.25 1.58
N THR A 346 8.38 -4.08 1.96
CA THR A 346 7.94 -4.06 3.37
C THR A 346 8.11 -5.44 3.99
N LEU A 347 7.66 -6.49 3.31
CA LEU A 347 7.86 -7.88 3.76
C LEU A 347 9.36 -8.18 3.90
N LEU A 348 10.17 -7.88 2.89
CA LEU A 348 11.61 -8.15 2.94
C LEU A 348 12.36 -7.42 4.07
N LYS A 349 11.84 -6.29 4.57
CA LYS A 349 12.47 -5.52 5.64
C LYS A 349 11.99 -5.92 7.04
N GLN A 350 10.70 -6.21 7.18
CA GLN A 350 10.04 -6.28 8.48
C GLN A 350 9.55 -7.69 8.85
N ALA A 351 9.29 -8.54 7.86
CA ALA A 351 8.62 -9.82 8.08
C ALA A 351 9.46 -10.85 8.85
N ARG A 352 10.78 -10.67 8.88
CA ARG A 352 11.71 -11.46 9.70
C ARG A 352 11.27 -11.57 11.15
N ALA A 353 10.81 -10.48 11.76
CA ALA A 353 10.45 -10.45 13.17
C ALA A 353 9.20 -11.29 13.50
N PHE A 354 8.39 -11.60 12.50
CA PHE A 354 7.09 -12.27 12.65
C PHE A 354 7.10 -13.72 12.12
N GLY A 355 8.27 -14.21 11.68
CA GLY A 355 8.39 -15.54 11.10
C GLY A 355 7.81 -15.68 9.70
N VAL A 356 7.61 -14.58 8.96
CA VAL A 356 7.13 -14.63 7.57
C VAL A 356 8.32 -14.53 6.63
N GLY A 357 8.64 -15.63 5.95
CA GLY A 357 9.71 -15.72 4.96
C GLY A 357 9.21 -15.46 3.56
N MET A 358 10.05 -14.86 2.71
CA MET A 358 9.73 -14.62 1.30
C MET A 358 10.85 -15.19 0.42
N LEU A 359 10.48 -16.03 -0.53
CA LEU A 359 11.39 -16.67 -1.48
C LEU A 359 11.04 -16.18 -2.89
N LEU A 360 11.91 -15.32 -3.43
CA LEU A 360 11.74 -14.72 -4.75
C LEU A 360 12.49 -15.53 -5.80
N ALA A 361 11.83 -15.89 -6.90
CA ALA A 361 12.49 -16.55 -8.02
C ALA A 361 12.53 -15.60 -9.23
N THR A 362 13.69 -15.43 -9.85
CA THR A 362 13.86 -14.60 -11.06
C THR A 362 14.77 -15.26 -12.09
N GLN A 363 14.49 -15.04 -13.36
CA GLN A 363 15.42 -15.37 -14.44
C GLN A 363 16.46 -14.27 -14.65
N ASN A 364 16.11 -13.02 -14.36
CA ASN A 364 16.92 -11.83 -14.61
C ASN A 364 17.22 -11.11 -13.28
N PRO A 365 18.41 -11.30 -12.69
CA PRO A 365 18.74 -10.67 -11.41
C PRO A 365 19.03 -9.17 -11.52
N VAL A 366 19.41 -8.69 -12.70
CA VAL A 366 19.69 -7.27 -12.96
C VAL A 366 18.43 -6.41 -12.82
N ASP A 367 17.26 -7.02 -13.01
CA ASP A 367 15.97 -6.36 -12.99
C ASP A 367 15.30 -6.41 -11.61
N LEU A 368 16.04 -6.80 -10.57
CA LEU A 368 15.58 -6.82 -9.18
C LEU A 368 16.15 -5.63 -8.40
N ASP A 369 15.31 -4.94 -7.63
CA ASP A 369 15.71 -3.83 -6.77
C ASP A 369 16.83 -4.23 -5.80
N TYR A 370 17.84 -3.37 -5.65
CA TYR A 370 18.98 -3.61 -4.78
C TYR A 370 18.59 -3.85 -3.31
N LYS A 371 17.56 -3.16 -2.80
CA LYS A 371 17.06 -3.34 -1.44
C LYS A 371 16.40 -4.71 -1.26
N ALA A 372 15.78 -5.26 -2.31
CA ALA A 372 15.22 -6.61 -2.24
C ALA A 372 16.33 -7.67 -2.15
N MET A 373 17.43 -7.45 -2.86
CA MET A 373 18.60 -8.33 -2.83
C MET A 373 19.33 -8.27 -1.47
N SER A 374 19.58 -7.09 -0.93
CA SER A 374 20.40 -6.95 0.29
C SER A 374 19.73 -7.51 1.56
N ASN A 375 18.40 -7.64 1.57
CA ASN A 375 17.66 -8.22 2.70
C ASN A 375 17.54 -9.75 2.63
N ALA A 376 17.95 -10.38 1.52
CA ALA A 376 17.90 -11.83 1.37
C ALA A 376 19.13 -12.50 1.98
N GLY A 377 18.91 -13.30 3.02
CA GLY A 377 19.93 -14.11 3.67
C GLY A 377 20.23 -15.43 2.95
N THR A 378 19.31 -15.89 2.11
CA THR A 378 19.44 -17.15 1.37
C THR A 378 19.52 -16.89 -0.13
N TRP A 379 20.54 -17.43 -0.79
CA TRP A 379 20.74 -17.29 -2.22
C TRP A 379 20.97 -18.66 -2.84
N ALA A 380 20.09 -19.06 -3.75
CA ALA A 380 20.25 -20.25 -4.56
C ALA A 380 20.51 -19.84 -6.02
N ILE A 381 21.77 -19.86 -6.42
CA ILE A 381 22.21 -19.35 -7.71
C ILE A 381 22.46 -20.53 -8.63
N GLY A 382 21.62 -20.68 -9.65
CA GLY A 382 21.80 -21.61 -10.74
C GLY A 382 22.72 -21.03 -11.83
N ARG A 383 22.82 -21.74 -12.94
CA ARG A 383 23.56 -21.28 -14.12
C ARG A 383 23.01 -19.93 -14.65
N LEU A 384 23.91 -19.00 -14.93
CA LEU A 384 23.62 -17.68 -15.51
C LEU A 384 24.10 -17.60 -16.98
N GLN A 385 23.44 -16.77 -17.80
CA GLN A 385 23.75 -16.64 -19.23
C GLN A 385 24.83 -15.59 -19.51
N THR A 386 24.79 -14.44 -18.83
CA THR A 386 25.62 -13.28 -19.19
C THR A 386 26.63 -12.93 -18.08
N GLU A 387 27.78 -12.36 -18.46
CA GLU A 387 28.76 -11.85 -17.50
C GLU A 387 28.19 -10.71 -16.63
N ARG A 388 27.26 -9.92 -17.18
CA ARG A 388 26.59 -8.85 -16.45
C ARG A 388 25.73 -9.39 -15.29
N ASP A 389 24.98 -10.46 -15.52
CA ASP A 389 24.17 -11.10 -14.47
C ASP A 389 25.06 -11.65 -13.35
N LYS A 390 26.20 -12.23 -13.73
CA LYS A 390 27.19 -12.75 -12.78
C LYS A 390 27.77 -11.64 -11.92
N LEU A 391 28.31 -10.58 -12.54
CA LEU A 391 28.88 -9.45 -11.82
C LEU A 391 27.87 -8.85 -10.85
N ARG A 392 26.62 -8.67 -11.29
CA ARG A 392 25.57 -8.13 -10.43
C ARG A 392 25.26 -9.00 -9.21
N ILE A 393 25.21 -10.32 -9.40
CA ILE A 393 24.99 -11.28 -8.31
C ILE A 393 26.17 -11.29 -7.35
N VAL A 394 27.40 -11.30 -7.88
CA VAL A 394 28.61 -11.31 -7.06
C VAL A 394 28.73 -10.02 -6.24
N GLU A 395 28.44 -8.85 -6.84
CA GLU A 395 28.35 -7.58 -6.10
C GLU A 395 27.31 -7.64 -4.97
N ALA A 396 26.12 -8.21 -5.24
CA ALA A 396 25.07 -8.35 -4.23
C ALA A 396 25.53 -9.24 -3.06
N LEU A 397 26.16 -10.38 -3.35
CA LEU A 397 26.67 -11.32 -2.35
C LEU A 397 27.83 -10.73 -1.54
N ALA A 398 28.75 -10.02 -2.19
CA ALA A 398 29.85 -9.32 -1.51
C ALA A 398 29.32 -8.25 -0.55
N SER A 399 28.24 -7.55 -0.91
CA SER A 399 27.61 -6.58 -0.01
C SER A 399 26.88 -7.22 1.17
N ALA A 400 26.39 -8.46 1.02
CA ALA A 400 25.75 -9.22 2.10
C ALA A 400 26.76 -9.82 3.10
N ARG A 401 28.00 -10.11 2.67
CA ARG A 401 29.07 -10.66 3.52
C ARG A 401 30.45 -10.18 3.05
N GLY A 402 31.09 -9.30 3.81
CA GLY A 402 32.36 -8.65 3.43
C GLY A 402 33.62 -9.51 3.41
N ASP A 403 33.51 -10.84 3.45
CA ASP A 403 34.63 -11.79 3.57
C ASP A 403 34.58 -12.90 2.50
N VAL A 404 33.90 -12.65 1.38
CA VAL A 404 33.76 -13.61 0.27
C VAL A 404 34.69 -13.23 -0.87
N ASP A 405 35.52 -14.18 -1.32
CA ASP A 405 36.34 -14.03 -2.52
C ASP A 405 35.43 -13.97 -3.77
N VAL A 406 35.33 -12.78 -4.35
CA VAL A 406 34.52 -12.43 -5.52
C VAL A 406 34.90 -13.26 -6.73
N ASP A 407 36.20 -13.48 -6.94
CA ASP A 407 36.72 -14.18 -8.11
C ASP A 407 36.45 -15.69 -7.99
N GLU A 408 36.68 -16.27 -6.82
CA GLU A 408 36.37 -17.68 -6.55
C GLU A 408 34.87 -17.97 -6.72
N LEU A 409 34.01 -17.05 -6.26
CA LEU A 409 32.56 -17.17 -6.37
C LEU A 409 32.10 -17.12 -7.83
N ALA A 410 32.67 -16.20 -8.62
CA ALA A 410 32.39 -16.06 -10.04
C ALA A 410 32.80 -17.31 -10.85
N GLU A 411 33.94 -17.91 -10.53
CA GLU A 411 34.39 -19.17 -11.12
C GLU A 411 33.44 -20.32 -10.78
N ARG A 412 33.05 -20.48 -9.51
CA ARG A 412 32.10 -21.52 -9.07
C ARG A 412 30.75 -21.39 -9.78
N ILE A 413 30.21 -20.17 -9.92
CA ILE A 413 28.95 -19.93 -10.64
C ILE A 413 29.08 -20.29 -12.12
N SER A 414 30.23 -19.97 -12.74
CA SER A 414 30.50 -20.28 -14.15
C SER A 414 30.60 -21.78 -14.43
N GLY A 415 31.06 -22.57 -13.46
CA GLY A 415 31.16 -24.04 -13.53
C GLY A 415 29.83 -24.78 -13.32
N LEU A 416 28.73 -24.10 -12.99
CA LEU A 416 27.47 -24.75 -12.65
C LEU A 416 26.82 -25.47 -13.86
N GLY A 417 26.59 -26.77 -13.67
CA GLY A 417 25.82 -27.62 -14.57
C GLY A 417 24.30 -27.38 -14.48
N LYS A 418 23.52 -28.08 -15.32
CA LYS A 418 22.05 -28.06 -15.22
C LYS A 418 21.61 -28.63 -13.87
N ARG A 419 20.60 -28.02 -13.22
CA ARG A 419 20.05 -28.42 -11.91
C ARG A 419 21.11 -28.50 -10.80
N ARG A 420 22.16 -27.69 -10.92
CA ARG A 420 23.12 -27.44 -9.86
C ARG A 420 23.01 -25.99 -9.43
N PHE A 421 23.09 -25.78 -8.13
CA PHE A 421 22.95 -24.48 -7.50
C PHE A 421 24.09 -24.26 -6.54
N LEU A 422 24.61 -23.05 -6.54
CA LEU A 422 25.40 -22.52 -5.44
C LEU A 422 24.42 -22.00 -4.39
N LEU A 423 24.37 -22.66 -3.23
CA LEU A 423 23.68 -22.18 -2.05
C LEU A 423 24.63 -21.30 -1.25
N HIS A 424 24.31 -20.02 -1.17
CA HIS A 424 24.92 -19.09 -0.24
C HIS A 424 23.90 -18.74 0.84
N ASP A 425 24.26 -18.94 2.09
CA ASP A 425 23.43 -18.66 3.26
C ASP A 425 24.27 -17.84 4.23
N VAL A 426 23.76 -16.68 4.62
CA VAL A 426 24.46 -15.75 5.53
C VAL A 426 24.70 -16.35 6.92
N ARG A 427 23.91 -17.35 7.32
CA ARG A 427 24.07 -18.08 8.59
C ARG A 427 24.98 -19.30 8.47
N ALA A 428 25.34 -19.72 7.25
CA ALA A 428 26.25 -20.83 7.02
C ALA A 428 27.71 -20.38 6.94
N ALA A 429 28.66 -21.25 7.29
CA ALA A 429 30.08 -20.91 7.29
C ALA A 429 30.62 -20.62 5.88
N ALA A 430 30.22 -21.40 4.88
CA ALA A 430 30.70 -21.29 3.51
C ALA A 430 29.60 -21.63 2.48
N PRO A 431 29.66 -21.07 1.26
CA PRO A 431 28.78 -21.46 0.16
C PRO A 431 28.96 -22.93 -0.22
N ARG A 432 27.87 -23.60 -0.58
CA ARG A 432 27.87 -25.03 -0.97
C ARG A 432 27.27 -25.21 -2.34
N VAL A 433 27.90 -26.00 -3.19
CA VAL A 433 27.30 -26.42 -4.46
C VAL A 433 26.51 -27.70 -4.23
N PHE A 434 25.28 -27.74 -4.72
CA PHE A 434 24.40 -28.90 -4.58
C PHE A 434 23.56 -29.14 -5.82
N THR A 435 23.01 -30.34 -5.94
CA THR A 435 21.95 -30.67 -6.88
C THR A 435 20.67 -30.98 -6.13
N THR A 436 19.54 -30.62 -6.72
CA THR A 436 18.24 -30.71 -6.06
C THR A 436 17.77 -32.15 -5.95
N ARG A 437 17.05 -32.49 -4.88
CA ARG A 437 16.34 -33.77 -4.80
C ARG A 437 15.31 -33.91 -5.93
N TRP A 438 14.78 -35.11 -6.13
CA TRP A 438 13.62 -35.28 -6.99
C TRP A 438 12.38 -34.69 -6.30
N ALA A 439 11.55 -33.96 -7.05
CA ALA A 439 10.29 -33.39 -6.54
C ALA A 439 9.25 -34.51 -6.34
N MET A 440 8.47 -34.43 -5.27
CA MET A 440 7.37 -35.38 -5.04
C MET A 440 6.18 -35.11 -5.96
N SER A 441 5.97 -33.84 -6.29
CA SER A 441 4.95 -33.37 -7.23
C SER A 441 5.38 -33.61 -8.67
N PHE A 442 4.42 -33.93 -9.54
CA PHE A 442 4.69 -34.13 -10.96
C PHE A 442 4.86 -32.80 -11.70
N LEU A 443 6.08 -32.54 -12.19
CA LEU A 443 6.44 -31.27 -12.82
C LEU A 443 6.18 -31.32 -14.34
N ARG A 444 4.93 -31.12 -14.75
CA ARG A 444 4.54 -31.18 -16.17
C ARG A 444 4.66 -29.85 -16.93
N GLY A 445 4.91 -28.75 -16.21
CA GLY A 445 4.82 -27.37 -16.73
C GLY A 445 3.44 -26.74 -16.48
N PRO A 446 3.14 -25.58 -17.07
CA PRO A 446 1.94 -24.82 -16.71
C PRO A 446 0.64 -25.57 -17.02
N LEU A 447 -0.27 -25.65 -16.04
CA LEU A 447 -1.60 -26.25 -16.22
C LEU A 447 -2.54 -25.33 -16.98
N THR A 448 -3.40 -25.92 -17.83
CA THR A 448 -4.47 -25.17 -18.49
C THR A 448 -5.63 -24.91 -17.52
N ARG A 449 -6.50 -23.95 -17.84
CA ARG A 449 -7.69 -23.67 -17.03
C ARG A 449 -8.62 -24.89 -16.89
N ASP A 450 -8.76 -25.70 -17.93
CA ASP A 450 -9.60 -26.91 -17.89
C ASP A 450 -8.99 -28.00 -16.99
N GLN A 451 -7.66 -28.10 -16.99
CA GLN A 451 -6.92 -28.98 -16.09
C GLN A 451 -7.06 -28.53 -14.63
N ILE A 452 -6.91 -27.23 -14.36
CA ILE A 452 -7.15 -26.64 -13.04
C ILE A 452 -8.60 -26.90 -12.61
N SER A 453 -9.56 -26.76 -13.52
CA SER A 453 -10.97 -27.03 -13.29
C SER A 453 -11.26 -28.46 -12.87
N THR A 454 -10.57 -29.40 -13.48
CA THR A 454 -10.70 -30.82 -13.13
C THR A 454 -10.08 -31.08 -11.75
N LEU A 455 -8.93 -30.46 -11.47
CA LEU A 455 -8.17 -30.65 -10.24
C LEU A 455 -8.84 -30.04 -9.00
N MET A 456 -9.53 -28.91 -9.18
CA MET A 456 -10.18 -28.14 -8.09
C MET A 456 -11.69 -28.37 -8.00
N ALA A 457 -12.27 -29.28 -8.80
CA ALA A 457 -13.71 -29.50 -8.87
C ALA A 457 -14.37 -29.71 -7.50
N ASP A 458 -13.75 -30.54 -6.64
CA ASP A 458 -14.26 -30.89 -5.32
C ASP A 458 -14.07 -29.77 -4.26
N ARG A 459 -13.30 -28.73 -4.57
CA ARG A 459 -12.97 -27.63 -3.65
C ARG A 459 -13.73 -26.33 -3.96
N ARG A 460 -14.57 -26.32 -4.99
CA ARG A 460 -15.35 -25.11 -5.31
C ARG A 460 -16.49 -24.94 -4.30
N PRO A 461 -16.65 -23.76 -3.68
CA PRO A 461 -17.79 -23.50 -2.82
C PRO A 461 -19.09 -23.63 -3.64
N ALA A 462 -20.10 -24.29 -3.07
CA ALA A 462 -21.44 -24.29 -3.62
C ALA A 462 -22.00 -22.86 -3.51
N SER A 463 -22.34 -22.24 -4.64
CA SER A 463 -22.93 -20.89 -4.68
C SER A 463 -24.23 -20.85 -3.85
N ALA A 464 -24.26 -19.99 -2.83
CA ALA A 464 -25.47 -19.63 -2.08
C ALA A 464 -25.84 -18.16 -2.41
N PRO A 465 -27.10 -17.83 -2.74
CA PRO A 465 -27.52 -16.45 -2.98
C PRO A 465 -27.77 -15.68 -1.66
N PRO A 466 -27.56 -14.35 -1.62
CA PRO A 466 -27.83 -13.53 -0.44
C PRO A 466 -29.33 -13.22 -0.26
N GLU A 467 -29.82 -13.25 0.98
CA GLU A 467 -31.21 -12.88 1.35
C GLU A 467 -31.35 -11.38 1.68
N PRO A 468 -32.47 -10.71 1.31
CA PRO A 468 -32.70 -9.30 1.64
C PRO A 468 -33.52 -9.11 2.93
N ALA A 469 -33.09 -8.16 3.77
CA ALA A 469 -33.77 -7.75 5.00
C ALA A 469 -35.00 -6.85 4.73
N THR A 470 -36.11 -7.09 5.46
CA THR A 470 -37.38 -6.37 5.31
C THR A 470 -37.63 -5.40 6.47
N SER A 471 -38.01 -4.16 6.17
CA SER A 471 -38.45 -3.12 7.12
C SER A 471 -39.96 -3.21 7.37
N ALA A 472 -40.40 -3.05 8.63
CA ALA A 472 -41.81 -3.04 9.02
C ALA A 472 -42.18 -1.72 9.71
N ALA A 473 -43.27 -1.09 9.23
CA ALA A 473 -43.88 0.13 9.78
C ALA A 473 -44.98 -0.20 10.81
N VAL A 474 -45.25 0.73 11.72
CA VAL A 474 -46.31 0.64 12.76
C VAL A 474 -47.31 1.81 12.60
N PRO A 475 -48.64 1.62 12.74
CA PRO A 475 -49.62 2.71 12.64
C PRO A 475 -50.06 3.28 14.00
N ALA A 476 -50.52 4.53 13.98
CA ALA A 476 -51.00 5.34 15.11
C ALA A 476 -52.48 5.14 15.48
N ARG A 477 -52.87 5.59 16.69
CA ARG A 477 -54.26 5.82 17.13
C ARG A 477 -54.36 7.09 17.98
N ASP A 478 -55.39 7.89 17.69
CA ASP A 478 -55.79 9.17 18.30
C ASP A 478 -56.45 9.05 19.69
N GLY A 479 -56.47 10.17 20.45
CA GLY A 479 -57.42 10.38 21.56
C GLY A 479 -57.19 11.63 22.43
N ASP A 480 -57.96 12.68 22.14
CA ASP A 480 -58.05 14.02 22.75
C ASP A 480 -58.68 14.10 24.16
N GLU A 481 -58.24 15.08 24.96
CA GLU A 481 -59.00 15.86 25.96
C GLU A 481 -58.09 16.93 26.61
N GLY A 482 -58.37 18.22 26.35
CA GLY A 482 -57.47 19.36 26.56
C GLY A 482 -57.42 20.02 27.95
N SER A 483 -56.40 20.87 28.11
CA SER A 483 -56.18 21.82 29.21
C SER A 483 -55.86 23.21 28.63
N GLU A 484 -56.45 24.27 29.19
CA GLU A 484 -56.29 25.66 28.70
C GLU A 484 -54.87 26.23 28.95
N MET A 485 -54.37 27.01 27.99
CA MET A 485 -53.02 27.60 27.96
C MET A 485 -52.94 28.88 28.82
N PRO A 486 -51.90 29.06 29.67
CA PRO A 486 -51.68 30.28 30.47
C PRO A 486 -51.51 31.55 29.62
N PRO A 487 -51.88 32.74 30.14
CA PRO A 487 -51.74 33.99 29.41
C PRO A 487 -50.26 34.37 29.17
N ILE A 488 -49.93 34.72 27.93
CA ILE A 488 -48.59 35.16 27.50
C ILE A 488 -48.72 36.56 26.86
N ALA A 489 -47.70 37.40 27.03
CA ALA A 489 -47.66 38.74 26.47
C ALA A 489 -47.95 38.74 24.95
N ALA A 490 -48.84 39.63 24.52
CA ALA A 490 -49.27 39.70 23.12
C ALA A 490 -48.09 39.96 22.17
N GLY A 491 -47.95 39.12 21.14
CA GLY A 491 -46.89 39.23 20.13
C GLY A 491 -45.62 38.42 20.45
N THR A 492 -45.57 37.71 21.58
CA THR A 492 -44.49 36.77 21.90
C THR A 492 -44.75 35.41 21.22
N PRO A 493 -43.79 34.84 20.47
CA PRO A 493 -43.89 33.49 19.93
C PRO A 493 -44.02 32.43 21.04
N VAL A 494 -44.84 31.42 20.81
CA VAL A 494 -45.12 30.33 21.75
C VAL A 494 -45.00 29.01 21.00
N HIS A 495 -44.18 28.11 21.53
CA HIS A 495 -43.92 26.80 20.95
C HIS A 495 -43.97 25.70 22.01
N HIS A 496 -44.05 24.45 21.56
CA HIS A 496 -43.92 23.24 22.38
C HIS A 496 -42.72 22.45 21.89
N LEU A 497 -41.92 21.93 22.81
CA LEU A 497 -40.76 21.10 22.46
C LEU A 497 -41.23 19.80 21.78
N ASP A 498 -40.61 19.47 20.64
CA ASP A 498 -40.65 18.11 20.09
C ASP A 498 -39.79 17.20 20.98
N PRO A 499 -40.35 16.14 21.60
CA PRO A 499 -39.55 15.24 22.43
C PRO A 499 -38.45 14.48 21.67
N ALA A 500 -38.49 14.47 20.33
CA ALA A 500 -37.44 13.90 19.51
C ALA A 500 -36.28 14.88 19.23
N ALA A 501 -36.35 16.13 19.72
CA ALA A 501 -35.28 17.11 19.56
C ALA A 501 -33.96 16.58 20.17
N PRO A 502 -32.82 16.66 19.47
CA PRO A 502 -31.53 16.12 19.95
C PRO A 502 -31.09 16.67 21.31
N TRP A 503 -31.56 17.87 21.68
CA TRP A 503 -31.25 18.57 22.93
C TRP A 503 -32.32 18.41 24.02
N ALA A 504 -33.40 17.66 23.79
CA ALA A 504 -34.51 17.50 24.74
C ALA A 504 -34.05 16.97 26.11
N ASP A 505 -33.07 16.07 26.13
CA ASP A 505 -32.50 15.53 27.37
C ASP A 505 -31.72 16.59 28.19
N LEU A 506 -31.10 17.58 27.53
CA LEU A 506 -30.32 18.63 28.20
C LEU A 506 -31.20 19.55 29.05
N VAL A 507 -32.45 19.74 28.63
CA VAL A 507 -33.47 20.52 29.36
C VAL A 507 -34.34 19.64 30.26
N GLY A 508 -34.02 18.34 30.39
CA GLY A 508 -34.74 17.40 31.25
C GLY A 508 -36.16 17.07 30.77
N ALA A 509 -36.40 17.09 29.45
CA ALA A 509 -37.70 16.80 28.88
C ALA A 509 -38.10 15.33 29.08
N ASP A 510 -39.35 15.09 29.48
CA ASP A 510 -39.92 13.75 29.57
C ASP A 510 -40.80 13.46 28.34
N PRO A 511 -40.40 12.56 27.43
CA PRO A 511 -41.09 12.34 26.17
C PRO A 511 -42.48 11.70 26.31
N VAL A 512 -42.78 11.10 27.47
CA VAL A 512 -44.08 10.47 27.73
C VAL A 512 -45.00 11.35 28.58
N SER A 513 -44.49 12.45 29.14
CA SER A 513 -45.30 13.33 29.97
C SER A 513 -46.28 14.15 29.14
N ARG A 514 -47.46 14.37 29.71
CA ARG A 514 -48.47 15.31 29.20
C ARG A 514 -48.51 16.61 29.99
N THR A 515 -47.61 16.78 30.96
CA THR A 515 -47.49 18.00 31.77
C THR A 515 -46.35 18.84 31.23
N TYR A 516 -46.59 20.12 30.96
CA TYR A 516 -45.64 21.03 30.33
C TYR A 516 -45.33 22.21 31.24
N GLU A 517 -44.05 22.53 31.37
CA GLU A 517 -43.54 23.70 32.08
C GLU A 517 -42.94 24.71 31.10
N ALA A 518 -43.05 26.00 31.42
CA ALA A 518 -42.56 27.06 30.54
C ALA A 518 -41.05 27.26 30.68
N GLY A 519 -40.37 27.34 29.54
CA GLY A 519 -39.01 27.86 29.37
C GLY A 519 -38.99 29.05 28.41
N ILE A 520 -37.84 29.71 28.32
CA ILE A 520 -37.58 30.77 27.33
C ILE A 520 -36.58 30.24 26.32
N TYR A 521 -36.82 30.48 25.03
CA TYR A 521 -35.83 30.20 23.99
C TYR A 521 -35.35 31.52 23.38
N ALA A 522 -34.08 31.58 23.00
CA ALA A 522 -33.46 32.76 22.40
C ALA A 522 -32.48 32.40 21.29
N ARG A 523 -32.50 33.18 20.20
CA ARG A 523 -31.46 33.20 19.15
C ARG A 523 -30.87 34.59 19.06
N VAL A 524 -29.56 34.70 19.23
CA VAL A 524 -28.80 35.94 19.19
C VAL A 524 -27.77 35.84 18.07
N LEU A 525 -27.75 36.83 17.18
CA LEU A 525 -26.76 36.97 16.13
C LEU A 525 -25.65 37.90 16.61
N ALA A 526 -24.40 37.48 16.53
CA ALA A 526 -23.22 38.26 16.83
C ALA A 526 -22.36 38.46 15.57
N HIS A 527 -22.03 39.71 15.23
CA HIS A 527 -21.27 40.06 14.04
C HIS A 527 -19.83 40.45 14.37
N TYR A 528 -18.85 39.63 14.01
CA TYR A 528 -17.43 39.95 14.17
C TYR A 528 -16.89 40.59 12.88
N ASP A 529 -16.33 41.81 12.98
CA ASP A 529 -15.65 42.51 11.87
C ASP A 529 -14.19 42.83 12.22
N GLU A 530 -13.25 42.35 11.39
CA GLU A 530 -11.85 42.80 11.40
C GLU A 530 -11.38 43.10 9.98
N ARG A 531 -11.44 44.39 9.62
CA ARG A 531 -11.12 44.91 8.29
C ARG A 531 -9.73 44.56 7.77
N ARG A 532 -8.73 44.40 8.65
CA ARG A 532 -7.36 44.01 8.23
C ARG A 532 -7.26 42.55 7.84
N ALA A 533 -8.11 41.70 8.42
CA ALA A 533 -8.26 40.29 8.07
C ALA A 533 -9.29 40.08 6.95
N GLY A 534 -10.08 41.10 6.60
CA GLY A 534 -11.23 40.95 5.71
C GLY A 534 -12.31 40.06 6.32
N LEU A 535 -12.34 39.97 7.66
CA LEU A 535 -13.27 39.16 8.42
C LEU A 535 -14.59 39.91 8.55
N ALA A 536 -15.68 39.28 8.10
CA ALA A 536 -17.05 39.65 8.43
C ALA A 536 -17.78 38.33 8.70
N HIS A 537 -18.02 38.03 9.96
CA HIS A 537 -18.52 36.72 10.39
C HIS A 537 -19.70 36.88 11.34
N ASP A 538 -20.79 36.17 11.02
CA ASP A 538 -21.98 36.12 11.85
C ASP A 538 -21.99 34.78 12.60
N GLU A 539 -22.07 34.84 13.93
CA GLU A 539 -22.23 33.68 14.80
C GLU A 539 -23.65 33.70 15.40
N GLU A 540 -24.33 32.56 15.35
CA GLU A 540 -25.63 32.38 15.98
C GLU A 540 -25.46 31.69 17.33
N TRP A 541 -25.84 32.39 18.39
CA TRP A 541 -25.90 31.86 19.74
C TRP A 541 -27.34 31.54 20.12
N GLU A 542 -27.57 30.28 20.44
CA GLU A 542 -28.90 29.73 20.69
C GLU A 542 -28.96 29.11 22.08
N ALA A 543 -29.98 29.48 22.85
CA ALA A 543 -30.09 29.04 24.23
C ALA A 543 -31.53 28.84 24.70
N ILE A 544 -31.70 27.84 25.57
CA ILE A 544 -32.93 27.57 26.31
C ILE A 544 -32.72 27.87 27.80
N PHE A 545 -33.64 28.62 28.38
CA PHE A 545 -33.68 28.92 29.81
C PHE A 545 -34.83 28.14 30.42
N PHE A 546 -34.51 27.07 31.14
CA PHE A 546 -35.50 26.16 31.70
C PHE A 546 -35.20 25.75 33.16
N PRO A 547 -36.19 25.86 34.08
CA PRO A 547 -37.47 26.57 33.93
C PRO A 547 -37.31 28.06 33.61
N ALA A 548 -38.37 28.72 33.15
CA ALA A 548 -38.34 30.15 32.82
C ALA A 548 -37.86 30.98 34.04
N PRO A 549 -36.76 31.75 33.92
CA PRO A 549 -36.10 32.38 35.07
C PRO A 549 -36.86 33.62 35.59
N GLU A 550 -36.76 33.89 36.90
CA GLU A 550 -37.33 35.09 37.52
C GLU A 550 -36.41 35.62 38.64
N PRO A 551 -35.74 36.79 38.49
CA PRO A 551 -35.64 37.61 37.27
C PRO A 551 -34.83 36.91 36.16
N PHE A 552 -34.93 37.39 34.92
CA PHE A 552 -34.18 36.83 33.79
C PHE A 552 -32.66 37.00 33.98
N ASP A 553 -31.92 35.88 33.96
CA ASP A 553 -30.45 35.85 34.02
C ASP A 553 -29.90 35.29 32.69
N PRO A 554 -29.20 36.10 31.87
CA PRO A 554 -28.65 35.63 30.60
C PRO A 554 -27.53 34.59 30.76
N ALA A 555 -26.90 34.49 31.94
CA ALA A 555 -25.85 33.49 32.18
C ALA A 555 -26.39 32.08 32.47
N GLY A 556 -27.69 31.95 32.78
CA GLY A 556 -28.35 30.68 33.09
C GLY A 556 -28.88 29.92 31.86
N GLY A 557 -28.48 30.32 30.65
CA GLY A 557 -28.90 29.68 29.40
C GLY A 557 -28.22 28.34 29.18
N ILE A 558 -28.99 27.34 28.77
CA ILE A 558 -28.48 26.07 28.26
C ILE A 558 -28.27 26.25 26.76
N GLU A 559 -27.02 26.29 26.33
CA GLU A 559 -26.66 26.43 24.92
C GLU A 559 -27.06 25.16 24.15
N VAL A 560 -27.83 25.35 23.08
CA VAL A 560 -28.36 24.26 22.24
C VAL A 560 -28.34 24.72 20.78
N ASP A 561 -28.21 23.79 19.85
CA ASP A 561 -28.46 24.03 18.41
C ASP A 561 -29.91 23.61 18.13
N TYR A 562 -30.85 24.55 18.22
CA TYR A 562 -32.27 24.29 18.05
C TYR A 562 -32.77 24.67 16.65
N ASP A 563 -33.35 23.69 15.95
CA ASP A 563 -33.98 23.90 14.65
C ASP A 563 -35.45 24.29 14.83
N ALA A 564 -36.04 25.01 13.87
CA ALA A 564 -37.47 25.31 13.87
C ALA A 564 -38.34 24.03 13.94
N ARG A 565 -37.83 22.88 13.50
CA ARG A 565 -38.48 21.56 13.59
C ARG A 565 -38.54 21.01 15.02
N ASP A 566 -37.65 21.46 15.90
CA ASP A 566 -37.66 21.07 17.32
C ASP A 566 -38.78 21.79 18.09
N LEU A 567 -39.36 22.84 17.50
CA LEU A 567 -40.37 23.70 18.10
C LEU A 567 -41.71 23.59 17.37
N ARG A 568 -42.64 22.85 17.97
CA ARG A 568 -44.01 22.68 17.45
C ARG A 568 -44.85 23.93 17.75
N ALA A 569 -45.56 24.44 16.74
CA ALA A 569 -46.44 25.60 16.90
C ALA A 569 -47.77 25.30 17.61
N SER A 570 -48.17 24.02 17.66
CA SER A 570 -49.42 23.57 18.28
C SER A 570 -49.13 22.65 19.47
N ALA A 571 -49.89 22.82 20.55
CA ALA A 571 -49.83 21.95 21.70
C ALA A 571 -50.16 20.49 21.30
N PRO A 572 -49.41 19.50 21.80
CA PRO A 572 -49.77 18.09 21.64
C PRO A 572 -51.13 17.76 22.26
N GLU A 573 -51.79 16.75 21.69
CA GLU A 573 -53.11 16.28 22.13
C GLU A 573 -53.07 15.85 23.61
N GLY A 574 -53.95 16.42 24.44
CA GLY A 574 -54.00 16.17 25.89
C GLY A 574 -52.92 16.85 26.75
N ALA A 575 -52.22 17.86 26.23
CA ALA A 575 -51.25 18.65 26.98
C ALA A 575 -51.88 19.42 28.16
N ARG A 576 -51.20 19.44 29.31
CA ARG A 576 -51.53 20.20 30.53
C ARG A 576 -50.39 21.17 30.86
N HIS A 577 -50.65 22.46 30.89
CA HIS A 577 -49.63 23.48 31.14
C HIS A 577 -49.60 23.91 32.62
N LEU A 578 -48.42 23.89 33.23
CA LEU A 578 -48.21 24.41 34.57
C LEU A 578 -48.22 25.95 34.56
N PRO A 579 -48.73 26.60 35.62
CA PRO A 579 -48.67 28.06 35.73
C PRO A 579 -47.18 28.49 35.81
N PRO A 580 -46.70 29.39 34.93
CA PRO A 580 -45.32 29.82 34.94
C PRO A 580 -45.02 30.63 36.21
N ARG A 581 -43.81 30.46 36.77
CA ARG A 581 -43.32 31.29 37.87
C ARG A 581 -42.97 32.69 37.38
N ALA A 582 -42.23 32.78 36.27
CA ALA A 582 -41.88 34.03 35.62
C ALA A 582 -43.12 34.80 35.09
N PRO A 583 -43.09 36.14 35.07
CA PRO A 583 -44.22 36.98 34.65
C PRO A 583 -44.35 37.04 33.11
N LEU A 584 -44.69 35.91 32.48
CA LEU A 584 -44.77 35.76 31.01
C LEU A 584 -45.89 36.58 30.35
N GLU A 585 -46.85 37.10 31.12
CA GLU A 585 -47.86 38.05 30.64
C GLU A 585 -47.34 39.50 30.52
N ALA A 586 -46.22 39.82 31.18
CA ALA A 586 -45.67 41.16 31.22
C ALA A 586 -44.70 41.41 30.04
N ALA A 587 -45.08 42.29 29.11
CA ALA A 587 -44.21 42.69 28.00
C ALA A 587 -42.86 43.31 28.44
N SER A 588 -42.77 43.84 29.67
CA SER A 588 -41.51 44.33 30.26
C SER A 588 -40.48 43.22 30.45
N TYR A 589 -40.90 42.01 30.81
CA TYR A 589 -40.01 40.87 31.06
C TYR A 589 -39.20 40.52 29.79
N PHE A 590 -39.86 40.36 28.65
CA PHE A 590 -39.18 40.06 27.37
C PHE A 590 -38.30 41.21 26.88
N ARG A 591 -38.68 42.47 27.13
CA ARG A 591 -37.85 43.63 26.78
C ARG A 591 -36.56 43.66 27.60
N ASP A 592 -36.66 43.37 28.90
CA ASP A 592 -35.50 43.34 29.79
C ASP A 592 -34.60 42.13 29.48
N ALA A 593 -35.19 40.96 29.16
CA ALA A 593 -34.47 39.78 28.69
C ALA A 593 -33.69 40.03 27.38
N ARG A 594 -34.31 40.66 26.37
CA ARG A 594 -33.61 41.03 25.10
C ARG A 594 -32.41 41.93 25.36
N ARG A 595 -32.54 42.89 26.28
CA ARG A 595 -31.44 43.79 26.64
C ARG A 595 -30.33 43.01 27.35
N ALA A 596 -30.68 42.21 28.35
CA ALA A 596 -29.73 41.44 29.14
C ALA A 596 -28.95 40.42 28.30
N LEU A 597 -29.62 39.71 27.38
CA LEU A 597 -28.99 38.76 26.46
C LEU A 597 -27.94 39.41 25.59
N ALA A 598 -28.28 40.50 24.93
CA ALA A 598 -27.33 41.11 24.02
C ALA A 598 -26.26 41.96 24.73
N ASP A 599 -26.49 42.41 25.98
CA ASP A 599 -25.42 42.93 26.86
C ASP A 599 -24.46 41.80 27.34
N HIS A 600 -24.96 40.57 27.46
CA HIS A 600 -24.17 39.40 27.86
C HIS A 600 -23.28 38.93 26.70
N VAL A 601 -23.87 38.62 25.55
CA VAL A 601 -23.14 38.15 24.35
C VAL A 601 -22.10 39.17 23.89
N ALA A 602 -22.40 40.47 23.90
CA ALA A 602 -21.41 41.50 23.54
C ALA A 602 -20.20 41.57 24.49
N ARG A 603 -20.32 41.07 25.72
CA ARG A 603 -19.25 41.08 26.72
C ARG A 603 -18.46 39.78 26.78
N THR A 604 -19.07 38.66 26.38
CA THR A 604 -18.46 37.33 26.46
C THR A 604 -18.02 36.79 25.10
N GLY A 605 -18.53 37.33 23.99
CA GLY A 605 -18.14 36.92 22.65
C GLY A 605 -16.77 37.45 22.27
N GLU A 606 -15.83 36.54 22.10
CA GLU A 606 -14.47 36.77 21.63
C GLU A 606 -14.13 35.72 20.57
N LEU A 607 -13.69 36.17 19.40
CA LEU A 607 -13.27 35.32 18.29
C LEU A 607 -11.75 35.41 18.13
N THR A 608 -11.06 34.27 18.22
CA THR A 608 -9.62 34.21 17.98
C THR A 608 -9.34 33.84 16.53
N ILE A 609 -8.63 34.71 15.82
CA ILE A 609 -8.10 34.44 14.47
C ILE A 609 -6.57 34.44 14.49
N TYR A 610 -5.95 33.81 13.50
CA TYR A 610 -4.50 33.72 13.38
C TYR A 610 -3.99 34.49 12.16
N ARG A 611 -2.73 34.90 12.20
CA ARG A 611 -2.07 35.64 11.12
C ARG A 611 -0.66 35.14 10.89
N ASN A 612 -0.28 35.00 9.62
CA ASN A 612 1.10 34.85 9.19
C ASN A 612 1.52 36.08 8.36
N ARG A 613 2.49 36.84 8.86
CA ARG A 613 2.90 38.12 8.25
C ARG A 613 3.74 37.94 6.99
N GLU A 614 4.66 36.99 7.01
CA GLU A 614 5.59 36.70 5.91
C GLU A 614 4.85 36.18 4.66
N LEU A 615 3.80 35.38 4.87
CA LEU A 615 2.97 34.85 3.80
C LEU A 615 1.81 35.79 3.42
N GLY A 616 1.46 36.74 4.31
CA GLY A 616 0.34 37.66 4.13
C GLY A 616 -1.02 37.00 4.31
N LEU A 617 -1.11 35.97 5.16
CA LEU A 617 -2.30 35.15 5.38
C LEU A 617 -2.96 35.46 6.72
N TRP A 618 -4.28 35.30 6.75
CA TRP A 618 -5.14 35.34 7.94
C TRP A 618 -5.97 34.07 8.01
N SER A 619 -6.26 33.56 9.21
CA SER A 619 -7.12 32.39 9.41
C SER A 619 -8.57 32.73 9.12
N ARG A 620 -9.37 31.68 8.88
CA ARG A 620 -10.82 31.79 8.88
C ARG A 620 -11.34 31.77 10.33
N PRO A 621 -12.55 32.30 10.61
CA PRO A 621 -13.15 32.33 11.96
C PRO A 621 -13.14 30.97 12.68
N ASP A 622 -13.51 29.88 11.98
CA ASP A 622 -13.58 28.52 12.55
C ASP A 622 -12.32 27.67 12.29
N GLU A 623 -11.25 28.28 11.78
CA GLU A 623 -10.02 27.55 11.46
C GLU A 623 -9.12 27.53 12.69
N ASP A 624 -8.92 26.33 13.25
CA ASP A 624 -7.98 26.13 14.34
C ASP A 624 -6.53 26.45 13.91
N ARG A 625 -5.65 26.59 14.91
CA ARG A 625 -4.25 26.98 14.69
C ARG A 625 -3.52 26.02 13.76
N ASP A 626 -3.78 24.73 13.90
CA ASP A 626 -3.09 23.68 13.16
C ASP A 626 -3.55 23.62 11.69
N ALA A 627 -4.84 23.85 11.44
CA ALA A 627 -5.42 24.00 10.11
C ALA A 627 -4.89 25.26 9.41
N PHE A 628 -4.78 26.38 10.14
CA PHE A 628 -4.18 27.60 9.62
C PHE A 628 -2.68 27.43 9.32
N GLU A 629 -1.95 26.73 10.18
CA GLU A 629 -0.55 26.38 9.97
C GLU A 629 -0.37 25.48 8.75
N ALA A 630 -1.22 24.47 8.56
CA ALA A 630 -1.22 23.63 7.38
C ALA A 630 -1.48 24.44 6.10
N ARG A 631 -2.35 25.46 6.15
CA ARG A 631 -2.57 26.37 5.01
C ARG A 631 -1.37 27.28 4.74
N CYS A 632 -0.72 27.78 5.80
CA CYS A 632 0.52 28.54 5.68
C CYS A 632 1.63 27.68 5.06
N ARG A 633 1.77 26.42 5.47
CA ARG A 633 2.73 25.47 4.88
C ARG A 633 2.47 25.23 3.40
N ARG A 634 1.22 24.97 2.97
CA ARG A 634 0.90 24.82 1.54
C ARG A 634 1.32 26.03 0.70
N VAL A 635 1.02 27.25 1.17
CA VAL A 635 1.40 28.47 0.44
C VAL A 635 2.92 28.68 0.44
N ALA A 636 3.60 28.26 1.51
CA ALA A 636 5.06 28.27 1.55
C ALA A 636 5.68 27.23 0.61
N ASP A 637 5.10 26.03 0.53
CA ASP A 637 5.52 24.96 -0.39
C ASP A 637 5.34 25.38 -1.85
N GLU A 638 4.20 26.00 -2.20
CA GLU A 638 3.98 26.54 -3.55
C GLU A 638 5.04 27.60 -3.93
N ARG A 639 5.38 28.50 -3.00
CA ARG A 639 6.43 29.50 -3.22
C ARG A 639 7.83 28.90 -3.25
N ALA A 640 8.07 27.83 -2.48
CA ALA A 640 9.30 27.05 -2.52
C ALA A 640 9.45 26.38 -3.88
N ASP A 641 8.41 25.74 -4.40
CA ASP A 641 8.41 25.09 -5.71
C ASP A 641 8.70 26.08 -6.85
N GLU A 642 8.12 27.29 -6.81
CA GLU A 642 8.43 28.36 -7.77
C GLU A 642 9.91 28.79 -7.71
N ALA A 643 10.47 28.92 -6.50
CA ALA A 643 11.87 29.26 -6.29
C ALA A 643 12.80 28.12 -6.75
N LEU A 644 12.46 26.87 -6.44
CA LEU A 644 13.17 25.67 -6.85
C LEU A 644 13.14 25.46 -8.37
N ALA A 645 12.01 25.76 -9.03
CA ALA A 645 11.93 25.72 -10.49
C ALA A 645 12.89 26.73 -11.14
N THR A 646 12.93 27.95 -10.61
CA THR A 646 13.88 28.99 -11.05
C THR A 646 15.34 28.58 -10.81
N LEU A 647 15.62 27.93 -9.67
CA LEU A 647 16.93 27.39 -9.33
C LEU A 647 17.34 26.29 -10.32
N ARG A 648 16.45 25.32 -10.55
CA ARG A 648 16.66 24.19 -11.46
C ARG A 648 17.02 24.65 -12.86
N ASP A 649 16.29 25.62 -13.41
CA ASP A 649 16.55 26.14 -14.76
C ASP A 649 17.97 26.73 -14.88
N ARG A 650 18.42 27.46 -13.84
CA ARG A 650 19.78 28.02 -13.77
C ARG A 650 20.86 26.94 -13.73
N TYR A 651 20.65 25.89 -12.93
CA TYR A 651 21.61 24.79 -12.78
C TYR A 651 21.61 23.84 -13.98
N GLU A 652 20.47 23.59 -14.62
CA GLU A 652 20.38 22.72 -15.79
C GLU A 652 21.25 23.26 -16.94
N GLU A 653 21.27 24.58 -17.16
CA GLU A 653 22.15 25.20 -18.15
C GLU A 653 23.65 25.02 -17.82
N ARG A 654 24.03 25.17 -16.53
CA ARG A 654 25.40 24.98 -16.05
C ARG A 654 25.83 23.50 -16.20
N ILE A 655 25.01 22.56 -15.73
CA ILE A 655 25.22 21.11 -15.84
C ILE A 655 25.35 20.70 -17.30
N ARG A 656 24.47 21.18 -18.18
CA ARG A 656 24.51 20.87 -19.62
C ARG A 656 25.83 21.34 -20.25
N ARG A 657 26.36 22.48 -19.82
CA ARG A 657 27.66 23.00 -20.29
C ARG A 657 28.81 22.10 -19.84
N ILE A 658 28.82 21.65 -18.59
CA ILE A 658 29.87 20.76 -18.06
C ILE A 658 29.79 19.37 -18.70
N ARG A 659 28.60 18.79 -18.84
CA ARG A 659 28.41 17.50 -19.54
C ARG A 659 28.92 17.51 -20.98
N ARG A 660 28.75 18.61 -21.70
CA ARG A 660 29.36 18.80 -23.04
C ARG A 660 30.89 18.79 -22.98
N ARG A 661 31.48 19.44 -21.98
CA ARG A 661 32.94 19.45 -21.74
C ARG A 661 33.46 18.05 -21.42
N ILE A 662 32.76 17.27 -20.58
CA ILE A 662 33.09 15.87 -20.29
C ILE A 662 33.09 15.04 -21.58
N ALA A 663 32.01 15.11 -22.37
CA ALA A 663 31.92 14.38 -23.64
C ALA A 663 33.01 14.77 -24.66
N GLU A 664 33.46 16.03 -24.66
CA GLU A 664 34.61 16.46 -25.47
C GLU A 664 35.94 15.95 -24.93
N ALA A 665 36.13 15.94 -23.60
CA ALA A 665 37.33 15.44 -22.95
C ALA A 665 37.48 13.93 -23.15
N ASP A 666 36.40 13.15 -23.00
CA ASP A 666 36.39 11.71 -23.23
C ASP A 666 36.72 11.35 -24.67
N ARG A 667 36.14 12.07 -25.65
CA ARG A 667 36.49 11.89 -27.06
C ARG A 667 37.97 12.18 -27.34
N LYS A 668 38.58 13.14 -26.65
CA LYS A 668 40.02 13.41 -26.76
C LYS A 668 40.85 12.33 -26.10
N LEU A 669 40.40 11.77 -24.98
CA LEU A 669 41.05 10.66 -24.28
C LEU A 669 41.07 9.40 -25.15
N THR A 670 39.93 9.00 -25.72
CA THR A 670 39.84 7.85 -26.63
C THR A 670 40.79 8.00 -27.81
N ARG A 671 40.82 9.17 -28.46
CA ARG A 671 41.75 9.42 -29.58
C ARG A 671 43.22 9.36 -29.15
N ALA A 672 43.54 9.85 -27.95
CA ALA A 672 44.91 9.79 -27.44
C ALA A 672 45.33 8.34 -27.11
N GLN A 673 44.41 7.51 -26.61
CA GLN A 673 44.62 6.08 -26.38
C GLN A 673 44.84 5.32 -27.70
N GLU A 674 43.99 5.57 -28.70
CA GLU A 674 44.15 4.98 -30.04
C GLU A 674 45.50 5.36 -30.68
N GLU A 675 45.96 6.61 -30.50
CA GLU A 675 47.28 7.06 -30.96
C GLU A 675 48.40 6.34 -30.20
N LEU A 676 48.28 6.16 -28.89
CA LEU A 676 49.24 5.41 -28.09
C LEU A 676 49.33 3.95 -28.55
N ASP A 677 48.21 3.27 -28.72
CA ASP A 677 48.15 1.89 -29.21
C ASP A 677 48.78 1.75 -30.60
N ALA A 678 48.56 2.73 -31.49
CA ALA A 678 49.19 2.75 -32.80
C ALA A 678 50.72 2.89 -32.70
N VAL A 679 51.21 3.78 -31.82
CA VAL A 679 52.65 3.96 -31.56
C VAL A 679 53.27 2.72 -30.92
N GLU A 680 52.55 2.01 -30.04
CA GLU A 680 53.01 0.75 -29.44
C GLU A 680 53.10 -0.39 -30.46
N ARG A 681 52.11 -0.53 -31.33
CA ARG A 681 52.12 -1.51 -32.43
C ARG A 681 53.28 -1.26 -33.42
N GLU A 682 53.53 0.00 -33.78
CA GLU A 682 54.66 0.38 -34.64
C GLU A 682 56.00 0.08 -33.95
N ALA A 683 56.13 0.39 -32.65
CA ALA A 683 57.34 0.10 -31.88
C ALA A 683 57.64 -1.41 -31.74
N LEU A 684 56.61 -2.26 -31.69
CA LEU A 684 56.74 -3.73 -31.69
C LEU A 684 57.22 -4.26 -33.06
N MET A 685 56.74 -3.70 -34.17
CA MET A 685 57.22 -4.04 -35.52
C MET A 685 58.70 -3.64 -35.75
N ASP A 686 59.12 -2.50 -35.20
CA ASP A 686 60.52 -2.07 -35.25
C ASP A 686 61.45 -2.96 -34.40
N GLN A 687 60.96 -3.54 -33.30
CA GLN A 687 61.70 -4.54 -32.52
C GLN A 687 61.85 -5.88 -33.27
N ALA A 688 60.81 -6.34 -33.98
CA ALA A 688 60.88 -7.53 -34.83
C ALA A 688 61.91 -7.37 -35.97
N SER A 689 61.97 -6.15 -36.55
CA SER A 689 62.96 -5.77 -37.56
C SER A 689 64.39 -5.76 -37.02
N ALA A 690 64.58 -5.40 -35.75
CA ALA A 690 65.89 -5.40 -35.09
C ALA A 690 66.41 -6.82 -34.76
N VAL A 691 65.51 -7.79 -34.51
CA VAL A 691 65.86 -9.21 -34.31
C VAL A 691 66.35 -9.86 -35.61
N VAL A 692 65.76 -9.50 -36.76
CA VAL A 692 66.24 -9.94 -38.09
C VAL A 692 67.62 -9.33 -38.42
N GLY A 693 67.89 -8.09 -38.01
CA GLY A 693 69.20 -7.45 -38.15
C GLY A 693 70.31 -8.04 -37.27
N MET A 694 69.97 -8.80 -36.22
CA MET A 694 70.95 -9.40 -35.31
C MET A 694 71.64 -10.64 -35.90
N LEU A 695 71.04 -11.27 -36.93
CA LEU A 695 71.64 -12.34 -37.74
C LEU A 695 72.59 -11.83 -38.84
N LEU A 696 72.63 -10.51 -39.09
CA LEU A 696 73.47 -9.89 -40.13
C LEU A 696 74.24 -8.66 -39.57
N GLY A 697 75.05 -8.89 -38.52
CA GLY A 697 76.34 -8.20 -38.32
C GLY A 697 76.43 -6.68 -38.38
N ARG A 698 75.36 -5.89 -38.14
CA ARG A 698 75.46 -4.42 -38.18
C ARG A 698 74.66 -3.75 -37.05
N ARG A 699 75.39 -3.26 -36.03
CA ARG A 699 74.81 -2.49 -34.92
C ARG A 699 74.32 -1.12 -35.40
N ASN A 700 73.05 -0.80 -35.17
CA ASN A 700 72.55 0.57 -35.24
C ASN A 700 71.74 0.93 -33.99
N ARG A 701 72.41 1.52 -32.98
CA ARG A 701 71.85 1.88 -31.66
C ARG A 701 70.92 3.12 -31.67
N ARG A 702 70.69 3.76 -32.82
CA ARG A 702 69.96 5.05 -32.91
C ARG A 702 68.43 4.95 -33.09
N SER A 703 67.89 3.81 -33.54
CA SER A 703 66.43 3.65 -33.78
C SER A 703 65.62 3.46 -32.48
N LEU A 704 66.19 2.79 -31.47
CA LEU A 704 65.51 2.47 -30.20
C LEU A 704 65.21 3.72 -29.34
N THR A 705 66.03 4.77 -29.42
CA THR A 705 65.82 6.04 -28.68
C THR A 705 64.74 6.94 -29.27
N ALA A 706 64.39 6.78 -30.54
CA ALA A 706 63.35 7.59 -31.19
C ALA A 706 61.96 7.04 -30.90
N ALA A 707 61.78 5.72 -30.96
CA ALA A 707 60.52 5.04 -30.63
C ALA A 707 60.10 5.28 -29.17
N THR A 708 61.04 5.18 -28.22
CA THR A 708 60.79 5.45 -26.80
C THR A 708 60.39 6.89 -26.50
N ARG A 709 60.93 7.88 -27.24
CA ARG A 709 60.52 9.29 -27.10
C ARG A 709 59.12 9.56 -27.67
N ARG A 710 58.74 8.92 -28.77
CA ARG A 710 57.39 9.02 -29.35
C ARG A 710 56.34 8.41 -28.44
N ARG A 711 56.60 7.20 -27.93
CA ARG A 711 55.75 6.53 -26.93
C ARG A 711 55.50 7.41 -25.71
N ARG A 712 56.56 7.93 -25.08
CA ARG A 712 56.44 8.85 -23.93
C ARG A 712 55.67 10.14 -24.23
N SER A 713 55.70 10.62 -25.47
CA SER A 713 54.92 11.80 -25.88
C SER A 713 53.44 11.47 -26.07
N ALA A 714 53.11 10.26 -26.54
CA ALA A 714 51.74 9.78 -26.66
C ALA A 714 51.14 9.48 -25.28
N GLU A 715 51.89 8.81 -24.39
CA GLU A 715 51.50 8.59 -22.97
C GLU A 715 51.14 9.93 -22.28
N ARG A 716 51.99 10.96 -22.39
CA ARG A 716 51.69 12.29 -21.84
C ARG A 716 50.45 12.98 -22.43
N ARG A 717 50.01 12.58 -23.63
CA ARG A 717 48.76 13.11 -24.22
C ARG A 717 47.55 12.40 -23.63
N VAL A 718 47.65 11.09 -23.38
CA VAL A 718 46.65 10.32 -22.64
C VAL A 718 46.49 10.89 -21.24
N ASP A 719 47.59 11.07 -20.50
CA ASP A 719 47.55 11.60 -19.13
C ASP A 719 46.83 12.96 -19.06
N ARG A 720 47.20 13.90 -19.94
CA ARG A 720 46.55 15.23 -20.00
C ARG A 720 45.11 15.22 -20.50
N ALA A 721 44.69 14.18 -21.21
CA ALA A 721 43.30 14.04 -21.64
C ALA A 721 42.46 13.41 -20.52
N ALA A 722 43.05 12.46 -19.78
CA ALA A 722 42.45 11.84 -18.60
C ALA A 722 42.27 12.86 -17.46
N GLU A 723 43.29 13.66 -17.17
CA GLU A 723 43.24 14.74 -16.16
C GLU A 723 42.10 15.72 -16.46
N ARG A 724 42.01 16.26 -17.69
CA ARG A 724 40.91 17.15 -18.08
C ARG A 724 39.51 16.51 -18.01
N ALA A 725 39.42 15.20 -18.25
CA ALA A 725 38.17 14.48 -18.12
C ALA A 725 37.82 14.24 -16.64
N SER A 726 38.81 14.11 -15.78
CA SER A 726 38.65 14.06 -14.31
C SER A 726 38.21 15.43 -13.78
N ASP A 727 38.91 16.51 -14.11
CA ASP A 727 38.59 17.87 -13.64
C ASP A 727 37.16 18.28 -13.99
N ALA A 728 36.72 17.96 -15.22
CA ALA A 728 35.36 18.28 -15.66
C ALA A 728 34.28 17.43 -14.97
N ARG A 729 34.62 16.23 -14.46
CA ARG A 729 33.71 15.41 -13.65
C ARG A 729 33.65 15.89 -12.20
N GLU A 730 34.78 16.32 -11.66
CA GLU A 730 34.86 16.93 -10.32
C GLU A 730 34.06 18.23 -10.27
N GLU A 731 34.21 19.11 -11.28
CA GLU A 731 33.40 20.33 -11.41
C GLU A 731 31.89 20.05 -11.55
N LEU A 732 31.51 18.89 -12.12
CA LEU A 732 30.10 18.47 -12.17
C LEU A 732 29.61 18.04 -10.78
N ALA A 733 30.42 17.28 -10.04
CA ALA A 733 30.08 16.82 -8.71
C ALA A 733 29.94 18.00 -7.72
N GLU A 734 30.88 18.95 -7.75
CA GLU A 734 30.80 20.19 -6.95
C GLU A 734 29.53 21.00 -7.28
N LEU A 735 29.15 21.08 -8.55
CA LEU A 735 27.94 21.79 -8.98
C LEU A 735 26.65 21.07 -8.55
N GLU A 736 26.67 19.74 -8.52
CA GLU A 736 25.55 18.92 -8.03
C GLU A 736 25.39 19.03 -6.50
N GLU A 737 26.50 19.21 -5.76
CA GLU A 737 26.51 19.50 -4.32
C GLU A 737 25.99 20.93 -4.04
N GLU A 738 26.48 21.95 -4.76
CA GLU A 738 26.00 23.35 -4.67
C GLU A 738 24.47 23.42 -4.91
N LEU A 739 23.95 22.66 -5.89
CA LEU A 739 22.50 22.58 -6.13
C LEU A 739 21.75 21.96 -4.95
N ALA A 740 22.29 20.92 -4.33
CA ALA A 740 21.64 20.26 -3.19
C ALA A 740 21.55 21.19 -1.98
N ASP A 741 22.61 21.95 -1.70
CA ASP A 741 22.65 22.94 -0.62
C ASP A 741 21.65 24.08 -0.87
N ASP A 742 21.63 24.65 -2.07
CA ASP A 742 20.68 25.72 -2.44
C ASP A 742 19.21 25.25 -2.34
N VAL A 743 18.93 23.99 -2.70
CA VAL A 743 17.58 23.39 -2.56
C VAL A 743 17.18 23.29 -1.08
N ALA A 744 18.11 22.88 -0.23
CA ALA A 744 17.88 22.76 1.21
C ALA A 744 17.64 24.13 1.86
N GLU A 745 18.43 25.14 1.51
CA GLU A 745 18.29 26.51 2.01
C GLU A 745 16.92 27.10 1.67
N ILE A 746 16.48 26.96 0.42
CA ILE A 746 15.15 27.44 -0.02
C ILE A 746 14.04 26.74 0.77
N THR A 747 14.15 25.42 0.95
CA THR A 747 13.12 24.64 1.65
C THR A 747 13.03 25.04 3.14
N GLU A 748 14.18 25.22 3.79
CA GLU A 748 14.25 25.65 5.19
C GLU A 748 13.70 27.07 5.38
N GLU A 749 14.04 28.01 4.48
CA GLU A 749 13.54 29.39 4.52
C GLU A 749 12.01 29.45 4.46
N TRP A 750 11.39 28.73 3.52
CA TRP A 750 9.94 28.72 3.36
C TRP A 750 9.23 27.99 4.50
N THR A 751 9.81 26.92 5.02
CA THR A 751 9.30 26.21 6.20
C THR A 751 9.30 27.12 7.43
N ALA A 752 10.38 27.88 7.66
CA ALA A 752 10.48 28.82 8.76
C ALA A 752 9.41 29.92 8.66
N LYS A 753 9.25 30.51 7.47
CA LYS A 753 8.21 31.53 7.20
C LYS A 753 6.79 31.01 7.44
N ALA A 754 6.52 29.73 7.16
CA ALA A 754 5.20 29.14 7.41
C ALA A 754 4.86 29.05 8.91
N GLY A 755 5.87 28.84 9.77
CA GLY A 755 5.70 28.70 11.21
C GLY A 755 5.48 30.01 11.98
N GLU A 756 5.65 31.17 11.35
CA GLU A 756 5.48 32.49 11.99
C GLU A 756 3.99 32.88 12.12
N ILE A 757 3.30 32.27 13.09
CA ILE A 757 1.87 32.45 13.33
C ILE A 757 1.62 33.21 14.63
N GLU A 758 0.85 34.29 14.54
CA GLU A 758 0.39 35.14 15.65
C GLU A 758 -1.12 34.98 15.86
N ALA A 759 -1.60 34.92 17.11
CA ALA A 759 -3.02 34.97 17.44
C ALA A 759 -3.50 36.43 17.61
N VAL A 760 -4.72 36.71 17.16
CA VAL A 760 -5.38 38.02 17.21
C VAL A 760 -6.81 37.82 17.71
N GLU A 761 -7.15 38.49 18.80
CA GLU A 761 -8.49 38.46 19.40
C GLU A 761 -9.38 39.55 18.81
N VAL A 762 -10.59 39.18 18.40
CA VAL A 762 -11.63 40.05 17.87
C VAL A 762 -12.82 40.00 18.83
N GLY A 763 -13.04 41.09 19.58
CA GLY A 763 -14.17 41.21 20.49
C GLY A 763 -15.40 41.84 19.82
N LEU A 764 -16.55 41.72 20.47
CA LEU A 764 -17.81 42.34 20.04
C LEU A 764 -18.06 43.69 20.71
N GLU A 765 -18.62 44.64 19.97
CA GLU A 765 -19.30 45.80 20.54
C GLU A 765 -20.81 45.56 20.69
N ARG A 766 -21.49 46.45 21.41
CA ARG A 766 -22.92 46.28 21.68
C ARG A 766 -23.78 46.33 20.42
N ASP A 767 -23.36 47.13 19.44
CA ASP A 767 -24.05 47.33 18.17
C ASP A 767 -23.88 46.13 17.22
N ASP A 768 -22.93 45.24 17.51
CA ASP A 768 -22.65 44.02 16.74
C ASP A 768 -23.57 42.85 17.11
N VAL A 769 -24.39 43.00 18.16
CA VAL A 769 -25.20 41.91 18.72
C VAL A 769 -26.69 42.19 18.59
N ARG A 770 -27.41 41.27 17.95
CA ARG A 770 -28.85 41.35 17.70
C ARG A 770 -29.59 40.12 18.21
N VAL A 771 -30.55 40.31 19.12
CA VAL A 771 -31.49 39.24 19.51
C VAL A 771 -32.54 39.07 18.40
N VAL A 772 -32.42 37.99 17.62
CA VAL A 772 -33.28 37.69 16.47
C VAL A 772 -34.59 37.06 16.93
N GLU A 773 -34.50 36.08 17.83
CA GLU A 773 -35.66 35.39 18.39
C GLU A 773 -35.65 35.42 19.91
N LEU A 774 -36.83 35.58 20.50
CA LEU A 774 -37.06 35.40 21.93
C LEU A 774 -38.53 35.06 22.12
N GLY A 775 -38.82 33.92 22.74
CA GLY A 775 -40.19 33.47 22.96
C GLY A 775 -40.29 32.45 24.08
N VAL A 776 -41.49 31.85 24.20
CA VAL A 776 -41.80 30.84 25.21
C VAL A 776 -41.79 29.46 24.56
N VAL A 777 -41.11 28.50 25.18
CA VAL A 777 -41.16 27.08 24.82
C VAL A 777 -41.75 26.29 25.98
N TRP A 778 -42.73 25.43 25.70
CA TRP A 778 -43.33 24.53 26.67
C TRP A 778 -42.63 23.17 26.60
N ILE A 779 -42.01 22.75 27.70
CA ILE A 779 -41.18 21.54 27.79
C ILE A 779 -41.91 20.49 28.64
N PRO A 780 -42.05 19.24 28.18
CA PRO A 780 -42.76 18.22 28.93
C PRO A 780 -41.93 17.76 30.15
N VAL A 781 -42.54 17.68 31.33
CA VAL A 781 -41.88 17.36 32.60
C VAL A 781 -42.59 16.24 33.36
N PRO A 782 -41.87 15.41 34.15
CA PRO A 782 -42.49 14.35 34.95
C PRO A 782 -43.59 14.89 35.89
N ALA A 783 -44.70 14.17 36.02
CA ALA A 783 -45.84 14.58 36.85
C ALA A 783 -45.51 14.77 38.35
N GLU A 784 -44.39 14.21 38.83
CA GLU A 784 -43.94 14.28 40.23
C GLU A 784 -43.18 15.59 40.56
N ASN A 785 -42.78 16.38 39.56
CA ASN A 785 -42.12 17.68 39.75
C ASN A 785 -43.09 18.87 39.81
N ALA A 786 -44.40 18.62 39.93
CA ALA A 786 -45.41 19.66 40.17
C ALA A 786 -45.35 20.15 41.64
N GLY A 787 -44.31 20.94 41.95
CA GLY A 787 -44.09 21.61 43.23
C GLY A 787 -43.36 22.94 43.08
#